data_AF-A0A336LTK8-F1
#
_entry.id   AF-A0A336LTK8-F1
#
_cell.length_a   1.000
_cell.length_b   1.000
_cell.length_c   1.000
_cell.angle_alpha   90.00
_cell.angle_beta   90.00
_cell.angle_gamma   90.00
#
_symmetry.space_group_name_H-M   'P 1'
#
loop_
_entity.id
_entity.type
_entity.pdbx_description
1 polymer ?
#
loop_
_entity_poly.entity_id
_entity_poly.type
_entity_poly.pdbx_seq_one_letter_code
_entity_poly.pdbx_strand_id
1 'polypeptide(L)'
;MKIVLTEYYRMPPKYDNEDYDRCLYATEHLSVYCGVKTVIQPDWNNEFWNLIWKYSKNTKQNYRHDIVLRGICINWCLDRISNGNYDEFYLEEFKSNRTVYGTDPTLIHDTLFYRGKYGRDVNKCINIELKRRYGLMGYSSIEFCNSNKDVETYDFLDYLFMVILFGIIGIVTAGTYYDKSMNMKETMEHYQKDVVDAPLGTRLLLSFSLPRNWYRLVTPSKTTIGRDLRYVQGLRVVTVFAVVMAHVFLGYNFAPAINPEYIEQRYHSVWAMLMLNGMTMVQTFFTISDNYAGAHLSAGNYFVGMLIGLMYHDFKKRNLDIRKNKLMIFTWYVYPIVGYGILLSSYLFYAYDFPKPSLWMAFYSVITKNMWAIVTTVFNSPVFQPLGRIVYCIYLVHFSVARYLAGDVRGKIYISGTNIANSVMSVYSISSFLGLLLCLTLEFPMTALLKEILRRNTAKIDQEQEKMKEMTEYYQLPPLTSYHNYDKCLVTSPKNDSKYCIVETLINRNDSSQIWQLIVKYNDTKRHFRHDKIQFGLCQSTCDKLLEKYERFYIEDNLYLKKSNNYDTHLIDADTFSNRLHDRFENDRWVNYCINEMLRKDYDGLLGRSTVIYCNTKHDSWKIDSWDYLFYFIITLISMLTVIGTLYESYLRRMSLFANKSKESSFLIAFSITRNTKRLMTSPGPIKGSIEADLQFLYALRFLTMFCVIGGHVLLFNEIFPSSNPEYIEQKYHEILTMLLANGFKVIETYFIISGLLMSIHLLKFTSKEPEFGVKRLFQALMYRYLRLIPTVIFVILANMTLLIHIQNGPLWKMIGETERTFCRNNWWTNLLFINNYIHVQDPCLQQSWFLATDFQLTIIGMSIMILLQKFPKCIKTILGIGIIISMIVPGIVAYMKHFDGVMLVSPEEMKYVMWFDKMYQEFYIPTHMNFGSYLSGMIIVSILLSGYVFYENNFKKPSLWIAIYVALSKISWGILGIILMIGLVIGTCNLVKNVLEHPVFKPLGKITFAVFLCHTFIIRVTLGDLRGARHLSDMSLLITVCSTFFLSYLLGFFLHVLIEAPFHVMVKSLFRNGNENESKIDNQRNRTFELRILKYHKGK
;
A
#
# COMPACT_ATOMS: atom_id res chain seq x y z
N MET A 1 20.07 30.79 -29.62
CA MET A 1 20.34 31.97 -30.49
C MET A 1 20.49 33.16 -29.55
N LYS A 2 21.51 34.02 -29.68
CA LYS A 2 21.62 35.20 -28.79
C LYS A 2 20.47 36.17 -29.08
N ILE A 3 19.90 36.76 -28.02
CA ILE A 3 18.83 37.77 -28.15
C ILE A 3 19.40 39.06 -28.73
N VAL A 4 18.70 39.62 -29.73
CA VAL A 4 19.04 40.92 -30.32
C VAL A 4 18.11 41.95 -29.70
N LEU A 5 18.62 42.76 -28.77
CA LEU A 5 17.81 43.70 -27.98
C LEU A 5 16.99 44.68 -28.84
N THR A 6 17.53 45.12 -29.98
CA THR A 6 16.86 46.02 -30.92
C THR A 6 15.71 45.36 -31.69
N GLU A 7 15.66 44.03 -31.78
CA GLU A 7 14.46 43.28 -32.20
C GLU A 7 13.51 43.06 -31.02
N TYR A 8 14.06 42.71 -29.86
CA TYR A 8 13.31 42.27 -28.69
C TYR A 8 12.32 43.34 -28.20
N TYR A 9 12.79 44.58 -28.04
CA TYR A 9 11.96 45.72 -27.61
C TYR A 9 10.99 46.24 -28.70
N ARG A 10 11.00 45.68 -29.93
CA ARG A 10 9.97 45.96 -30.93
C ARG A 10 8.72 45.09 -30.75
N MET A 11 8.80 43.99 -30.01
CA MET A 11 7.63 43.15 -29.69
C MET A 11 6.74 43.83 -28.63
N PRO A 12 5.45 43.46 -28.53
CA PRO A 12 4.61 43.84 -27.38
C PRO A 12 5.28 43.43 -26.05
N PRO A 13 5.28 44.31 -25.02
CA PRO A 13 5.94 44.00 -23.75
C PRO A 13 5.30 42.77 -23.09
N LYS A 14 6.15 41.86 -22.59
CA LYS A 14 5.73 40.57 -22.02
C LYS A 14 4.80 40.73 -20.81
N TYR A 15 5.13 41.66 -19.94
CA TYR A 15 4.34 42.11 -18.80
C TYR A 15 4.10 43.62 -18.95
N ASP A 16 2.86 44.07 -18.85
CA ASP A 16 2.58 45.51 -18.74
C ASP A 16 1.40 45.77 -17.81
N ASN A 17 1.65 46.49 -16.72
CA ASN A 17 0.68 46.68 -15.65
C ASN A 17 0.42 48.16 -15.47
N GLU A 18 -0.86 48.52 -15.39
CA GLU A 18 -1.31 49.78 -14.84
C GLU A 18 -1.01 49.85 -13.33
N ASP A 19 -1.09 51.06 -12.77
CA ASP A 19 -0.76 51.33 -11.37
C ASP A 19 -1.84 50.75 -10.44
N TYR A 20 -1.46 49.71 -9.68
CA TYR A 20 -2.36 48.94 -8.81
C TYR A 20 -2.99 49.80 -7.70
N ASP A 21 -2.15 50.47 -6.91
CA ASP A 21 -2.61 51.27 -5.78
C ASP A 21 -3.38 52.50 -6.25
N ARG A 22 -2.93 53.14 -7.35
CA ARG A 22 -3.69 54.26 -7.95
C ARG A 22 -5.01 53.80 -8.56
N CYS A 23 -5.09 52.59 -9.11
CA CYS A 23 -6.37 52.07 -9.60
C CYS A 23 -7.38 51.92 -8.46
N LEU A 24 -6.99 51.27 -7.36
CA LEU A 24 -7.90 50.95 -6.26
C LEU A 24 -8.21 52.16 -5.37
N TYR A 25 -7.23 53.00 -5.06
CA TYR A 25 -7.34 54.01 -4.00
C TYR A 25 -7.44 55.47 -4.49
N ALA A 26 -7.39 55.75 -5.80
CA ALA A 26 -7.59 57.12 -6.29
C ALA A 26 -9.06 57.60 -6.32
N THR A 27 -10.02 56.74 -5.95
CA THR A 27 -11.46 57.05 -5.91
C THR A 27 -12.19 56.30 -4.79
N GLU A 28 -13.13 56.96 -4.11
CA GLU A 28 -14.02 56.33 -3.10
C GLU A 28 -15.13 55.44 -3.71
N HIS A 29 -15.34 55.56 -5.02
CA HIS A 29 -16.26 54.71 -5.78
C HIS A 29 -15.66 53.31 -5.98
N LEU A 30 -16.51 52.34 -6.34
CA LEU A 30 -16.06 50.97 -6.61
C LEU A 30 -15.03 50.99 -7.75
N SER A 31 -13.81 50.54 -7.46
CA SER A 31 -12.75 50.35 -8.44
C SER A 31 -12.26 48.91 -8.41
N VAL A 32 -11.91 48.38 -9.57
CA VAL A 32 -11.49 46.98 -9.74
C VAL A 32 -10.23 46.94 -10.61
N TYR A 33 -9.20 46.27 -10.10
CA TYR A 33 -7.98 45.96 -10.85
C TYR A 33 -7.99 44.47 -11.20
N CYS A 34 -7.66 44.11 -12.44
CA CYS A 34 -7.65 42.73 -12.91
C CYS A 34 -6.32 42.34 -13.56
N GLY A 35 -5.83 41.14 -13.23
CA GLY A 35 -4.77 40.46 -13.95
C GLY A 35 -5.34 39.71 -15.16
N VAL A 36 -4.83 40.00 -16.36
CA VAL A 36 -5.37 39.54 -17.64
C VAL A 36 -4.29 38.85 -18.47
N LYS A 37 -4.62 37.68 -19.01
CA LYS A 37 -3.78 36.91 -19.94
C LYS A 37 -4.35 37.01 -21.35
N THR A 38 -3.52 37.47 -22.29
CA THR A 38 -3.89 37.64 -23.69
C THR A 38 -3.11 36.68 -24.57
N VAL A 39 -3.80 35.91 -25.41
CA VAL A 39 -3.20 35.03 -26.43
C VAL A 39 -3.29 35.74 -27.78
N ILE A 40 -2.15 36.05 -28.39
CA ILE A 40 -2.10 36.80 -29.66
C ILE A 40 -2.50 35.87 -30.82
N GLN A 41 -3.37 36.36 -31.71
CA GLN A 41 -3.83 35.64 -32.89
C GLN A 41 -2.70 35.55 -33.94
N PRO A 42 -2.44 34.37 -34.53
CA PRO A 42 -1.41 34.23 -35.56
C PRO A 42 -1.72 35.03 -36.84
N ASP A 43 -0.81 35.93 -37.24
CA ASP A 43 -0.87 36.68 -38.49
C ASP A 43 0.49 36.67 -39.19
N TRP A 44 0.69 35.74 -40.13
CA TRP A 44 1.97 35.58 -40.84
C TRP A 44 2.34 36.76 -41.74
N ASN A 45 1.40 37.65 -42.07
CA ASN A 45 1.66 38.84 -42.87
C ASN A 45 2.24 40.00 -42.04
N ASN A 46 2.18 39.91 -40.70
CA ASN A 46 2.61 40.95 -39.79
C ASN A 46 4.08 40.75 -39.33
N GLU A 47 4.91 41.80 -39.44
CA GLU A 47 6.32 41.74 -39.02
C GLU A 47 6.48 41.39 -37.52
N PHE A 48 5.63 41.98 -36.67
CA PHE A 48 5.67 41.75 -35.23
C PHE A 48 5.28 40.32 -34.86
N TRP A 49 4.34 39.69 -35.56
CA TRP A 49 4.03 38.27 -35.35
C TRP A 49 5.22 37.38 -35.72
N ASN A 50 5.91 37.68 -36.82
CA ASN A 50 7.09 36.92 -37.23
C ASN A 50 8.25 37.04 -36.22
N LEU A 51 8.43 38.22 -35.59
CA LEU A 51 9.33 38.40 -34.44
C LEU A 51 8.86 37.62 -33.20
N ILE A 52 7.58 37.72 -32.84
CA ILE A 52 6.96 36.97 -31.74
C ILE A 52 7.19 35.46 -31.91
N TRP A 53 6.98 34.92 -33.11
CA TRP A 53 7.19 33.52 -33.43
C TRP A 53 8.68 33.13 -33.36
N LYS A 54 9.59 33.96 -33.90
CA LYS A 54 11.05 33.77 -33.84
C LYS A 54 11.53 33.54 -32.40
N TYR A 55 11.14 34.42 -31.47
CA TYR A 55 11.53 34.29 -30.07
C TYR A 55 10.75 33.19 -29.33
N SER A 56 9.43 33.08 -29.56
CA SER A 56 8.57 32.07 -28.89
C SER A 56 8.79 30.64 -29.39
N LYS A 57 9.57 30.39 -30.45
CA LYS A 57 9.87 29.03 -30.95
C LYS A 57 10.74 28.22 -29.98
N ASN A 58 11.62 28.85 -29.20
CA ASN A 58 12.54 28.16 -28.30
C ASN A 58 12.16 28.35 -26.82
N THR A 59 11.11 27.66 -26.38
CA THR A 59 10.59 27.72 -25.01
C THR A 59 11.50 27.10 -23.93
N LYS A 60 12.71 26.63 -24.29
CA LYS A 60 13.75 26.19 -23.32
C LYS A 60 14.63 27.33 -22.79
N GLN A 61 14.68 28.46 -23.52
CA GLN A 61 15.61 29.57 -23.27
C GLN A 61 14.90 30.93 -23.26
N ASN A 62 13.78 31.04 -23.98
CA ASN A 62 13.01 32.27 -24.13
C ASN A 62 11.58 32.07 -23.57
N TYR A 63 10.96 33.16 -23.13
CA TYR A 63 9.53 33.22 -22.84
C TYR A 63 8.70 33.09 -24.13
N ARG A 64 7.44 32.68 -23.95
CA ARG A 64 6.39 32.83 -24.98
C ARG A 64 5.94 34.28 -25.05
N HIS A 65 6.25 34.97 -26.14
CA HIS A 65 5.75 36.32 -26.47
C HIS A 65 4.40 36.28 -27.19
N ASP A 66 3.96 35.10 -27.67
CA ASP A 66 2.61 34.87 -28.21
C ASP A 66 1.52 34.86 -27.11
N ILE A 67 1.93 34.93 -25.84
CA ILE A 67 1.07 35.17 -24.68
C ILE A 67 1.62 36.38 -23.92
N VAL A 68 0.85 37.45 -23.81
CA VAL A 68 1.21 38.64 -23.01
C VAL A 68 0.33 38.78 -21.78
N LEU A 69 0.91 39.27 -20.69
CA LEU A 69 0.22 39.47 -19.42
C LEU A 69 0.04 40.97 -19.17
N ARG A 70 -1.16 41.34 -18.70
CA ARG A 70 -1.56 42.72 -18.44
C ARG A 70 -2.18 42.86 -17.06
N GLY A 71 -1.90 43.99 -16.41
CA GLY A 71 -2.63 44.45 -15.23
C GLY A 71 -3.45 45.67 -15.61
N ILE A 72 -4.77 45.62 -15.42
CA ILE A 72 -5.70 46.62 -15.97
C ILE A 72 -6.68 47.10 -14.90
N CYS A 73 -6.81 48.41 -14.79
CA CYS A 73 -7.87 49.07 -14.05
C CYS A 73 -9.16 49.08 -14.88
N ILE A 74 -10.18 48.35 -14.43
CA ILE A 74 -11.45 48.22 -15.15
C ILE A 74 -12.10 49.59 -15.38
N ASN A 75 -12.03 50.49 -14.40
CA ASN A 75 -12.64 51.82 -14.51
C ASN A 75 -11.99 52.66 -15.63
N TRP A 76 -10.66 52.64 -15.77
CA TRP A 76 -9.95 53.34 -16.86
C TRP A 76 -10.14 52.65 -18.22
N CYS A 77 -10.30 51.33 -18.21
CA CYS A 77 -10.55 50.52 -19.39
C CYS A 77 -11.96 50.77 -19.97
N LEU A 78 -12.97 50.90 -19.10
CA LEU A 78 -14.35 51.28 -19.45
C LEU A 78 -14.43 52.73 -19.97
N ASP A 79 -13.73 53.67 -19.32
CA ASP A 79 -13.65 55.07 -19.77
C ASP A 79 -13.12 55.18 -21.21
N ARG A 80 -12.02 54.46 -21.53
CA ARG A 80 -11.43 54.42 -22.89
C ARG A 80 -12.36 53.91 -23.98
N ILE A 81 -13.32 53.04 -23.65
CA ILE A 81 -14.28 52.49 -24.63
C ILE A 81 -15.64 53.20 -24.61
N SER A 82 -15.88 54.11 -23.66
CA SER A 82 -17.17 54.79 -23.49
C SER A 82 -17.56 55.70 -24.66
N ASN A 83 -16.58 56.27 -25.36
CA ASN A 83 -16.76 57.34 -26.35
C ASN A 83 -16.77 56.83 -27.82
N GLY A 84 -17.10 55.56 -28.07
CA GLY A 84 -17.22 55.02 -29.43
C GLY A 84 -17.68 53.56 -29.49
N ASN A 85 -18.13 53.10 -30.66
CA ASN A 85 -18.37 51.68 -30.87
C ASN A 85 -17.04 50.97 -31.20
N TYR A 86 -16.58 50.12 -30.29
CA TYR A 86 -15.35 49.35 -30.39
C TYR A 86 -15.58 47.84 -30.53
N ASP A 87 -16.76 47.40 -31.00
CA ASP A 87 -17.06 45.99 -31.20
C ASP A 87 -16.14 45.31 -32.24
N GLU A 88 -15.55 46.05 -33.18
CA GLU A 88 -14.55 45.52 -34.12
C GLU A 88 -13.25 45.03 -33.46
N PHE A 89 -12.99 45.44 -32.21
CA PHE A 89 -11.83 45.00 -31.42
C PHE A 89 -12.14 43.78 -30.53
N TYR A 90 -13.38 43.27 -30.53
CA TYR A 90 -13.71 42.02 -29.82
C TYR A 90 -13.24 40.80 -30.61
N LEU A 91 -12.42 39.95 -30.00
CA LEU A 91 -12.02 38.66 -30.57
C LEU A 91 -12.53 37.51 -29.70
N GLU A 92 -13.16 36.52 -30.32
CA GLU A 92 -13.62 35.29 -29.66
C GLU A 92 -12.48 34.30 -29.35
N GLU A 93 -12.76 33.28 -28.53
CA GLU A 93 -11.77 32.29 -28.12
C GLU A 93 -11.39 31.35 -29.28
N PHE A 94 -10.14 31.40 -29.71
CA PHE A 94 -9.63 30.57 -30.81
C PHE A 94 -8.70 29.45 -30.32
N LYS A 95 -8.77 28.28 -30.96
CA LYS A 95 -7.91 27.13 -30.64
C LYS A 95 -6.46 27.43 -31.07
N SER A 96 -5.56 27.57 -30.11
CA SER A 96 -4.12 27.71 -30.37
C SER A 96 -3.47 26.36 -30.66
N ASN A 97 -2.59 26.29 -31.66
CA ASN A 97 -1.81 25.09 -32.02
C ASN A 97 -0.74 24.70 -30.96
N ARG A 98 -0.69 25.39 -29.82
CA ARG A 98 0.18 25.10 -28.68
C ARG A 98 -0.62 25.20 -27.40
N THR A 99 -0.42 24.27 -26.48
CA THR A 99 -1.04 24.29 -25.15
C THR A 99 -0.87 25.66 -24.48
N VAL A 100 -1.98 26.31 -24.12
CA VAL A 100 -1.98 27.57 -23.36
C VAL A 100 -2.21 27.19 -21.90
N TYR A 101 -1.20 27.40 -21.05
CA TYR A 101 -1.32 27.20 -19.62
C TYR A 101 -2.14 28.35 -18.99
N GLY A 102 -2.91 28.04 -17.96
CA GLY A 102 -3.77 29.00 -17.26
C GLY A 102 -4.23 28.45 -15.94
N THR A 103 -4.72 29.34 -15.08
CA THR A 103 -5.39 28.96 -13.85
C THR A 103 -6.84 28.53 -14.14
N ASP A 104 -7.31 27.52 -13.40
CA ASP A 104 -8.75 27.19 -13.40
C ASP A 104 -9.50 28.34 -12.70
N PRO A 105 -10.51 28.96 -13.35
CA PRO A 105 -11.20 30.13 -12.80
C PRO A 105 -12.04 29.82 -11.55
N THR A 106 -12.23 28.55 -11.18
CA THR A 106 -12.88 28.14 -9.92
C THR A 106 -11.96 28.21 -8.70
N LEU A 107 -10.64 28.31 -8.90
CA LEU A 107 -9.64 28.32 -7.81
C LEU A 107 -9.45 29.70 -7.16
N ILE A 108 -9.91 30.78 -7.79
CA ILE A 108 -9.71 32.16 -7.35
C ILE A 108 -11.08 32.81 -7.13
N HIS A 109 -11.27 33.45 -5.99
CA HIS A 109 -12.55 34.06 -5.59
C HIS A 109 -13.03 35.08 -6.64
N ASP A 110 -14.32 35.05 -6.93
CA ASP A 110 -15.03 35.90 -7.91
C ASP A 110 -14.47 35.98 -9.34
N THR A 111 -13.40 35.26 -9.72
CA THR A 111 -12.86 35.28 -11.09
C THR A 111 -13.91 34.93 -12.15
N LEU A 112 -14.84 34.01 -11.87
CA LEU A 112 -15.96 33.70 -12.78
C LEU A 112 -16.96 34.87 -12.90
N PHE A 113 -17.27 35.56 -11.80
CA PHE A 113 -18.14 36.75 -11.80
C PHE A 113 -17.50 37.90 -12.60
N TYR A 114 -16.22 38.21 -12.35
CA TYR A 114 -15.51 39.25 -13.08
C TYR A 114 -15.28 38.88 -14.56
N ARG A 115 -15.04 37.61 -14.91
CA ARG A 115 -15.04 37.13 -16.31
C ARG A 115 -16.37 37.40 -17.00
N GLY A 116 -17.49 37.02 -16.38
CA GLY A 116 -18.83 37.24 -16.92
C GLY A 116 -19.21 38.72 -17.04
N LYS A 117 -18.76 39.55 -16.10
CA LYS A 117 -19.14 40.97 -16.02
C LYS A 117 -18.28 41.90 -16.90
N TYR A 118 -16.97 41.67 -16.99
CA TYR A 118 -16.02 42.60 -17.65
C TYR A 118 -15.15 41.95 -18.73
N GLY A 119 -15.16 40.62 -18.88
CA GLY A 119 -14.27 39.92 -19.81
C GLY A 119 -14.38 40.38 -21.27
N ARG A 120 -15.59 40.75 -21.72
CA ARG A 120 -15.82 41.25 -23.09
C ARG A 120 -15.21 42.62 -23.33
N ASP A 121 -15.30 43.51 -22.35
CA ASP A 121 -14.83 44.89 -22.45
C ASP A 121 -13.30 44.96 -22.31
N VAL A 122 -12.73 44.18 -21.39
CA VAL A 122 -11.28 43.96 -21.26
C VAL A 122 -10.67 43.44 -22.57
N ASN A 123 -11.36 42.53 -23.27
CA ASN A 123 -10.92 42.00 -24.57
C ASN A 123 -10.84 43.10 -25.65
N LYS A 124 -11.89 43.91 -25.84
CA LYS A 124 -11.86 45.08 -26.74
C LYS A 124 -10.75 46.06 -26.37
N CYS A 125 -10.68 46.42 -25.10
CA CYS A 125 -9.77 47.40 -24.51
C CYS A 125 -8.29 47.07 -24.75
N ILE A 126 -7.89 45.81 -24.59
CA ILE A 126 -6.52 45.34 -24.94
C ILE A 126 -6.29 45.35 -26.45
N ASN A 127 -7.27 44.90 -27.24
CA ASN A 127 -7.15 44.84 -28.70
C ASN A 127 -7.09 46.22 -29.37
N ILE A 128 -7.72 47.25 -28.80
CA ILE A 128 -7.52 48.65 -29.24
C ILE A 128 -6.03 49.04 -29.18
N GLU A 129 -5.33 48.65 -28.11
CA GLU A 129 -3.90 48.93 -27.98
C GLU A 129 -3.06 48.07 -28.94
N LEU A 130 -3.27 46.74 -28.93
CA LEU A 130 -2.52 45.81 -29.77
C LEU A 130 -2.66 46.12 -31.27
N LYS A 131 -3.87 46.49 -31.72
CA LYS A 131 -4.13 46.84 -33.11
C LYS A 131 -3.52 48.17 -33.49
N ARG A 132 -3.63 49.20 -32.64
CA ARG A 132 -3.06 50.54 -32.92
C ARG A 132 -1.53 50.57 -32.85
N ARG A 133 -0.90 49.82 -31.95
CA ARG A 133 0.57 49.83 -31.76
C ARG A 133 1.31 48.78 -32.60
N TYR A 134 0.70 47.64 -32.89
CA TYR A 134 1.37 46.49 -33.53
C TYR A 134 0.58 45.86 -34.69
N GLY A 135 -0.63 46.32 -35.00
CA GLY A 135 -1.51 45.73 -36.02
C GLY A 135 -2.12 44.37 -35.65
N LEU A 136 -1.82 43.86 -34.45
CA LEU A 136 -2.20 42.53 -33.96
C LEU A 136 -3.53 42.55 -33.19
N MET A 137 -4.12 41.38 -32.97
CA MET A 137 -5.26 41.16 -32.07
C MET A 137 -5.03 39.89 -31.24
N GLY A 138 -5.78 39.70 -30.17
CA GLY A 138 -5.68 38.52 -29.32
C GLY A 138 -6.91 38.29 -28.45
N TYR A 139 -7.08 37.05 -27.99
CA TYR A 139 -8.13 36.70 -27.05
C TYR A 139 -7.65 36.98 -25.63
N SER A 140 -8.36 37.84 -24.92
CA SER A 140 -8.04 38.25 -23.55
C SER A 140 -8.93 37.55 -22.53
N SER A 141 -8.31 37.05 -21.45
CA SER A 141 -8.95 36.29 -20.39
C SER A 141 -8.49 36.78 -19.01
N ILE A 142 -9.42 37.06 -18.10
CA ILE A 142 -9.12 37.50 -16.72
C ILE A 142 -8.64 36.28 -15.91
N GLU A 143 -7.46 36.34 -15.29
CA GLU A 143 -7.00 35.29 -14.36
C GLU A 143 -7.46 35.59 -12.91
N PHE A 144 -7.40 36.86 -12.49
CA PHE A 144 -7.87 37.32 -11.16
C PHE A 144 -8.29 38.79 -11.18
N CYS A 145 -9.05 39.23 -10.18
CA CYS A 145 -9.32 40.65 -9.90
C CYS A 145 -9.32 40.93 -8.39
N ASN A 146 -9.13 42.20 -8.03
CA ASN A 146 -9.25 42.74 -6.68
C ASN A 146 -10.03 44.07 -6.73
N SER A 147 -10.75 44.41 -5.67
CA SER A 147 -11.51 45.65 -5.54
C SER A 147 -11.21 46.41 -4.25
N ASN A 148 -11.38 47.73 -4.29
CA ASN A 148 -11.25 48.60 -3.12
C ASN A 148 -12.40 48.46 -2.08
N LYS A 149 -13.29 47.47 -2.27
CA LYS A 149 -14.36 47.09 -1.34
C LYS A 149 -14.31 45.60 -0.93
N ASP A 150 -13.24 44.90 -1.29
CA ASP A 150 -13.00 43.53 -0.80
C ASP A 150 -12.82 43.58 0.72
N VAL A 151 -13.56 42.75 1.46
CA VAL A 151 -13.47 42.67 2.93
C VAL A 151 -12.80 41.36 3.31
N GLU A 152 -11.73 41.41 4.10
CA GLU A 152 -11.10 40.21 4.64
C GLU A 152 -12.05 39.52 5.64
N THR A 153 -12.61 38.37 5.26
CA THR A 153 -13.49 37.56 6.10
C THR A 153 -12.76 36.31 6.59
N TYR A 154 -12.42 36.26 7.89
CA TYR A 154 -11.84 35.07 8.51
C TYR A 154 -12.83 33.91 8.55
N ASP A 155 -12.38 32.71 8.16
CA ASP A 155 -13.20 31.49 8.17
C ASP A 155 -12.99 30.64 9.44
N PHE A 156 -13.68 29.50 9.53
CA PHE A 156 -13.53 28.59 10.67
C PHE A 156 -12.11 28.03 10.84
N LEU A 157 -11.36 27.83 9.74
CA LEU A 157 -10.00 27.33 9.76
C LEU A 157 -9.02 28.40 10.25
N ASP A 158 -9.25 29.68 9.94
CA ASP A 158 -8.48 30.81 10.50
C ASP A 158 -8.64 30.89 12.03
N TYR A 159 -9.89 30.86 12.52
CA TYR A 159 -10.15 30.85 13.97
C TYR A 159 -9.59 29.59 14.64
N LEU A 160 -9.68 28.41 13.99
CA LEU A 160 -9.09 27.17 14.48
C LEU A 160 -7.56 27.23 14.54
N PHE A 161 -6.91 27.82 13.53
CA PHE A 161 -5.46 28.04 13.53
C PHE A 161 -5.04 28.95 14.68
N MET A 162 -5.76 30.05 14.92
CA MET A 162 -5.49 30.96 16.04
C MET A 162 -5.68 30.26 17.39
N VAL A 163 -6.73 29.45 17.57
CA VAL A 163 -6.94 28.62 18.78
C VAL A 163 -5.79 27.62 18.99
N ILE A 164 -5.33 26.95 17.94
CA ILE A 164 -4.18 26.03 18.00
C ILE A 164 -2.90 26.78 18.37
N LEU A 165 -2.64 27.94 17.76
CA LEU A 165 -1.47 28.78 18.03
C LEU A 165 -1.43 29.25 19.50
N PHE A 166 -2.54 29.80 20.01
CA PHE A 166 -2.64 30.16 21.43
C PHE A 166 -2.55 28.95 22.36
N GLY A 167 -3.08 27.79 21.95
CA GLY A 167 -2.92 26.53 22.68
C GLY A 167 -1.45 26.08 22.80
N ILE A 168 -0.67 26.16 21.71
CA ILE A 168 0.77 25.86 21.71
C ILE A 168 1.52 26.85 22.64
N ILE A 169 1.23 28.15 22.52
CA ILE A 169 1.83 29.18 23.39
C ILE A 169 1.50 28.91 24.87
N GLY A 170 0.25 28.55 25.18
CA GLY A 170 -0.18 28.17 26.52
C GLY A 170 0.54 26.94 27.08
N ILE A 171 0.69 25.88 26.28
CA ILE A 171 1.41 24.65 26.69
C ILE A 171 2.91 24.92 26.89
N VAL A 172 3.54 25.71 26.01
CA VAL A 172 4.96 26.08 26.11
C VAL A 172 5.23 26.98 27.33
N THR A 173 4.36 27.95 27.60
CA THR A 173 4.47 28.82 28.79
C THR A 173 4.21 28.03 30.08
N ALA A 174 3.17 27.19 30.13
CA ALA A 174 2.89 26.33 31.28
C ALA A 174 4.03 25.34 31.55
N GLY A 175 4.56 24.67 30.52
CA GLY A 175 5.67 23.72 30.65
C GLY A 175 6.98 24.38 31.05
N THR A 176 7.27 25.57 30.54
CA THR A 176 8.45 26.37 30.92
C THR A 176 8.34 26.91 32.35
N TYR A 177 7.16 27.40 32.76
CA TYR A 177 6.91 27.85 34.13
C TYR A 177 7.01 26.70 35.13
N TYR A 178 6.39 25.55 34.81
CA TYR A 178 6.42 24.35 35.65
C TYR A 178 7.86 23.83 35.82
N ASP A 179 8.64 23.73 34.75
CA ASP A 179 10.04 23.28 34.81
C ASP A 179 10.94 24.25 35.61
N LYS A 180 10.68 25.57 35.52
CA LYS A 180 11.33 26.57 36.38
C LYS A 180 10.94 26.36 37.85
N SER A 181 9.66 26.10 38.14
CA SER A 181 9.20 25.87 39.53
C SER A 181 9.79 24.61 40.16
N MET A 182 10.16 23.61 39.36
CA MET A 182 10.87 22.42 39.83
C MET A 182 12.36 22.70 40.14
N ASN A 183 12.96 23.78 39.63
CA ASN A 183 14.38 24.08 39.82
C ASN A 183 14.66 24.81 41.15
N MET A 184 14.30 24.20 42.28
CA MET A 184 14.44 24.77 43.63
C MET A 184 15.88 25.13 44.04
N LYS A 185 16.88 24.77 43.24
CA LYS A 185 18.31 25.09 43.47
C LYS A 185 18.88 26.07 42.44
N GLU A 186 18.04 26.57 41.53
CA GLU A 186 18.37 27.47 40.41
C GLU A 186 19.56 27.04 39.52
N THR A 187 19.97 25.77 39.57
CA THR A 187 21.16 25.29 38.86
C THR A 187 20.88 25.06 37.37
N MET A 188 21.87 25.38 36.52
CA MET A 188 21.83 25.08 35.09
C MET A 188 21.95 23.58 34.78
N GLU A 189 22.26 22.72 35.75
CA GLU A 189 22.26 21.26 35.57
C GLU A 189 20.85 20.66 35.49
N HIS A 190 19.85 21.28 36.13
CA HIS A 190 18.48 20.78 36.22
C HIS A 190 17.85 20.53 34.84
N TYR A 191 18.10 21.44 33.90
CA TYR A 191 17.61 21.36 32.51
C TYR A 191 18.38 20.33 31.65
N GLN A 192 19.52 19.82 32.12
CA GLN A 192 20.40 18.88 31.38
C GLN A 192 20.10 17.41 31.68
N LYS A 193 19.37 17.14 32.76
CA LYS A 193 19.03 15.79 33.22
C LYS A 193 17.63 15.43 32.68
N ASP A 194 17.54 14.36 31.90
CA ASP A 194 16.26 13.85 31.39
C ASP A 194 15.41 13.33 32.56
N VAL A 195 14.14 13.78 32.62
CA VAL A 195 13.24 13.49 33.75
C VAL A 195 12.50 12.18 33.50
N VAL A 196 13.19 11.05 33.65
CA VAL A 196 12.67 9.72 33.29
C VAL A 196 11.61 9.22 34.27
N ASP A 197 11.80 9.45 35.57
CA ASP A 197 11.01 8.84 36.65
C ASP A 197 9.68 9.58 36.96
N ALA A 198 9.37 10.66 36.25
CA ALA A 198 8.16 11.44 36.50
C ALA A 198 6.89 10.82 35.85
N PRO A 199 5.69 11.15 36.37
CA PRO A 199 4.41 10.77 35.75
C PRO A 199 4.34 11.16 34.28
N LEU A 200 3.57 10.41 33.49
CA LEU A 200 3.49 10.62 32.03
C LEU A 200 3.07 12.05 31.68
N GLY A 201 2.02 12.60 32.32
CA GLY A 201 1.58 13.99 32.11
C GLY A 201 2.70 15.01 32.38
N THR A 202 3.53 14.78 33.40
CA THR A 202 4.69 15.61 33.72
C THR A 202 5.76 15.53 32.63
N ARG A 203 6.07 14.33 32.12
CA ARG A 203 7.04 14.14 31.02
C ARG A 203 6.57 14.72 29.69
N LEU A 204 5.27 14.63 29.41
CA LEU A 204 4.64 15.29 28.26
C LEU A 204 4.77 16.82 28.38
N LEU A 205 4.37 17.41 29.52
CA LEU A 205 4.44 18.85 29.74
C LEU A 205 5.88 19.40 29.71
N LEU A 206 6.82 18.72 30.36
CA LEU A 206 8.24 19.09 30.36
C LEU A 206 8.91 19.00 28.99
N SER A 207 8.33 18.30 28.01
CA SER A 207 8.85 18.25 26.64
C SER A 207 8.71 19.59 25.91
N PHE A 208 7.79 20.47 26.35
CA PHE A 208 7.57 21.82 25.83
C PHE A 208 8.37 22.91 26.57
N SER A 209 9.26 22.55 27.51
CA SER A 209 10.12 23.49 28.24
C SER A 209 11.17 24.15 27.34
N LEU A 210 11.11 25.48 27.20
CA LEU A 210 12.07 26.25 26.39
C LEU A 210 13.53 26.12 26.88
N PRO A 211 13.86 26.22 28.19
CA PRO A 211 15.22 25.97 28.68
C PRO A 211 15.81 24.61 28.28
N ARG A 212 14.99 23.54 28.32
CA ARG A 212 15.42 22.19 27.92
C ARG A 212 15.64 22.09 26.40
N ASN A 213 14.76 22.68 25.60
CA ASN A 213 14.90 22.66 24.14
C ASN A 213 16.03 23.57 23.65
N TRP A 214 16.31 24.68 24.33
CA TRP A 214 17.50 25.50 24.10
C TRP A 214 18.79 24.74 24.42
N TYR A 215 18.85 24.04 25.56
CA TYR A 215 20.00 23.19 25.89
C TYR A 215 20.18 22.05 24.86
N ARG A 216 19.09 21.41 24.40
CA ARG A 216 19.11 20.42 23.30
C ARG A 216 19.65 21.02 21.99
N LEU A 217 19.33 22.28 21.67
CA LEU A 217 19.80 22.98 20.46
C LEU A 217 21.29 23.28 20.51
N VAL A 218 21.80 23.80 21.62
CA VAL A 218 23.19 24.29 21.72
C VAL A 218 24.18 23.18 22.07
N THR A 219 23.75 22.12 22.78
CA THR A 219 24.67 21.08 23.29
C THR A 219 25.35 20.29 22.16
N PRO A 220 26.70 20.29 22.04
CA PRO A 220 27.41 19.50 21.05
C PRO A 220 27.25 18.00 21.36
N SER A 221 27.27 17.15 20.33
CA SER A 221 27.06 15.71 20.54
C SER A 221 28.11 15.11 21.49
N LYS A 222 27.61 14.36 22.48
CA LYS A 222 28.41 13.62 23.45
C LYS A 222 28.89 12.27 22.89
N THR A 223 28.25 11.73 21.84
CA THR A 223 28.66 10.48 21.20
C THR A 223 29.86 10.68 20.26
N THR A 224 30.77 9.71 20.18
CA THR A 224 31.94 9.81 19.28
C THR A 224 31.48 9.94 17.82
N ILE A 225 30.57 9.08 17.37
CA ILE A 225 29.97 9.14 16.02
C ILE A 225 29.38 10.52 15.71
N GLY A 226 28.67 11.15 16.66
CA GLY A 226 28.12 12.50 16.49
C GLY A 226 29.16 13.64 16.57
N ARG A 227 30.40 13.35 16.98
CA ARG A 227 31.56 14.24 16.84
C ARG A 227 32.30 14.03 15.53
N ASP A 228 32.26 12.81 14.98
CA ASP A 228 32.86 12.46 13.70
C ASP A 228 32.02 12.99 12.52
N LEU A 229 30.70 12.91 12.60
CA LEU A 229 29.74 13.38 11.59
C LEU A 229 29.45 14.90 11.64
N ARG A 230 30.31 15.72 12.26
CA ARG A 230 30.03 17.17 12.43
C ARG A 230 30.00 17.97 11.13
N TYR A 231 30.85 17.61 10.17
CA TYR A 231 30.89 18.25 8.85
C TYR A 231 29.55 18.19 8.09
N VAL A 232 28.74 17.15 8.35
CA VAL A 232 27.41 16.95 7.75
C VAL A 232 26.45 18.09 8.10
N GLN A 233 26.60 18.68 9.29
CA GLN A 233 25.76 19.81 9.72
C GLN A 233 26.11 21.11 8.98
N GLY A 234 27.39 21.35 8.70
CA GLY A 234 27.81 22.46 7.83
C GLY A 234 27.32 22.29 6.39
N LEU A 235 27.34 21.06 5.86
CA LEU A 235 26.81 20.76 4.55
C LEU A 235 25.29 21.01 4.45
N ARG A 236 24.49 20.66 5.47
CA ARG A 236 23.05 21.00 5.54
C ARG A 236 22.80 22.51 5.46
N VAL A 237 23.60 23.32 6.17
CA VAL A 237 23.47 24.80 6.17
C VAL A 237 23.75 25.37 4.78
N VAL A 238 24.85 24.94 4.14
CA VAL A 238 25.24 25.39 2.80
C VAL A 238 24.25 24.94 1.73
N THR A 239 23.74 23.69 1.79
CA THR A 239 22.77 23.22 0.81
C THR A 239 21.44 23.96 0.92
N VAL A 240 20.88 24.18 2.12
CA VAL A 240 19.63 24.95 2.24
C VAL A 240 19.81 26.43 1.88
N PHE A 241 20.96 27.05 2.12
CA PHE A 241 21.25 28.38 1.56
C PHE A 241 21.18 28.39 0.02
N ALA A 242 21.78 27.39 -0.64
CA ALA A 242 21.68 27.25 -2.10
C ALA A 242 20.25 26.92 -2.59
N VAL A 243 19.45 26.19 -1.80
CA VAL A 243 18.04 25.92 -2.10
C VAL A 243 17.17 27.18 -1.97
N VAL A 244 17.41 28.02 -0.96
CA VAL A 244 16.78 29.35 -0.86
C VAL A 244 17.18 30.23 -2.05
N MET A 245 18.47 30.22 -2.42
CA MET A 245 18.97 30.94 -3.60
C MET A 245 18.28 30.48 -4.90
N ALA A 246 18.08 29.18 -5.09
CA ALA A 246 17.38 28.63 -6.24
C ALA A 246 15.87 28.97 -6.25
N HIS A 247 15.17 28.91 -5.12
CA HIS A 247 13.74 29.24 -5.05
C HIS A 247 13.48 30.75 -5.23
N VAL A 248 14.33 31.62 -4.68
CA VAL A 248 14.25 33.06 -4.94
C VAL A 248 14.50 33.34 -6.42
N PHE A 249 15.55 32.77 -7.02
CA PHE A 249 15.81 32.90 -8.45
C PHE A 249 14.62 32.40 -9.29
N LEU A 250 14.01 31.26 -8.94
CA LEU A 250 12.81 30.74 -9.60
C LEU A 250 11.60 31.68 -9.45
N GLY A 251 11.41 32.32 -8.29
CA GLY A 251 10.40 33.36 -8.09
C GLY A 251 10.56 34.53 -9.07
N TYR A 252 11.80 35.02 -9.25
CA TYR A 252 12.12 36.04 -10.25
C TYR A 252 11.83 35.61 -11.69
N ASN A 253 11.82 34.31 -12.01
CA ASN A 253 11.45 33.81 -13.35
C ASN A 253 9.94 33.84 -13.64
N PHE A 254 9.09 33.93 -12.61
CA PHE A 254 7.64 34.02 -12.75
C PHE A 254 7.09 35.43 -12.51
N ALA A 255 7.79 36.25 -11.72
CA ALA A 255 7.38 37.61 -11.40
C ALA A 255 7.33 38.54 -12.64
N PRO A 256 6.46 39.56 -12.65
CA PRO A 256 6.35 40.48 -13.77
C PRO A 256 7.58 41.40 -13.86
N ALA A 257 8.53 41.03 -14.73
CA ALA A 257 9.77 41.77 -14.93
C ALA A 257 9.58 43.01 -15.82
N ILE A 258 10.27 44.10 -15.47
CA ILE A 258 10.51 45.23 -16.39
C ILE A 258 11.48 44.81 -17.50
N ASN A 259 12.48 43.99 -17.14
CA ASN A 259 13.60 43.55 -17.97
C ASN A 259 13.69 42.01 -18.08
N PRO A 260 12.68 41.34 -18.67
CA PRO A 260 12.62 39.88 -18.76
C PRO A 260 13.81 39.28 -19.54
N GLU A 261 14.38 40.01 -20.49
CA GLU A 261 15.55 39.60 -21.27
C GLU A 261 16.82 39.43 -20.43
N TYR A 262 16.90 40.07 -19.24
CA TYR A 262 17.99 39.82 -18.28
C TYR A 262 18.03 38.35 -17.84
N ILE A 263 16.86 37.73 -17.64
CA ILE A 263 16.73 36.33 -17.26
C ILE A 263 17.09 35.41 -18.43
N GLU A 264 16.50 35.65 -19.61
CA GLU A 264 16.75 34.84 -20.81
C GLU A 264 18.24 34.88 -21.24
N GLN A 265 18.89 36.06 -21.15
CA GLN A 265 20.33 36.16 -21.35
C GLN A 265 21.12 35.39 -20.29
N ARG A 266 20.64 35.33 -19.04
CA ARG A 266 21.29 34.56 -17.98
C ARG A 266 21.19 33.06 -18.22
N TYR A 267 20.14 32.53 -18.85
CA TYR A 267 20.06 31.12 -19.27
C TYR A 267 21.20 30.70 -20.22
N HIS A 268 21.82 31.63 -20.96
CA HIS A 268 23.03 31.35 -21.76
C HIS A 268 24.34 31.31 -20.93
N SER A 269 24.28 31.52 -19.61
CA SER A 269 25.46 31.64 -18.75
C SER A 269 25.60 30.46 -17.78
N VAL A 270 26.84 29.96 -17.65
CA VAL A 270 27.22 28.85 -16.76
C VAL A 270 26.64 28.98 -15.35
N TRP A 271 26.59 30.21 -14.81
CA TRP A 271 26.09 30.47 -13.46
C TRP A 271 24.58 30.22 -13.28
N ALA A 272 23.72 30.56 -14.25
CA ALA A 272 22.31 30.14 -14.16
C ALA A 272 22.16 28.65 -14.41
N MET A 273 22.94 28.08 -15.34
CA MET A 273 22.92 26.64 -15.59
C MET A 273 23.23 25.82 -14.33
N LEU A 274 24.21 26.25 -13.53
CA LEU A 274 24.48 25.66 -12.21
C LEU A 274 23.27 25.76 -11.26
N MET A 275 22.61 26.92 -11.19
CA MET A 275 21.43 27.15 -10.32
C MET A 275 20.18 26.40 -10.78
N LEU A 276 19.95 26.27 -12.09
CA LEU A 276 18.82 25.54 -12.69
C LEU A 276 18.92 24.02 -12.46
N ASN A 277 20.15 23.50 -12.33
CA ASN A 277 20.38 22.13 -11.86
C ASN A 277 20.22 21.97 -10.33
N GLY A 278 19.81 23.02 -9.61
CA GLY A 278 19.62 23.04 -8.16
C GLY A 278 18.69 21.96 -7.61
N MET A 279 17.79 21.39 -8.43
CA MET A 279 17.02 20.20 -8.03
C MET A 279 17.91 18.99 -7.65
N THR A 280 19.11 18.87 -8.21
CA THR A 280 20.10 17.84 -7.80
C THR A 280 20.76 18.17 -6.45
N MET A 281 20.87 19.46 -6.10
CA MET A 281 21.32 19.89 -4.78
C MET A 281 20.25 19.65 -3.70
N VAL A 282 18.97 19.84 -4.05
CA VAL A 282 17.81 19.48 -3.20
C VAL A 282 17.82 17.98 -2.85
N GLN A 283 18.09 17.10 -3.83
CA GLN A 283 18.23 15.66 -3.59
C GLN A 283 19.35 15.31 -2.61
N THR A 284 20.44 16.09 -2.60
CA THR A 284 21.53 15.92 -1.63
C THR A 284 21.08 16.32 -0.21
N PHE A 285 20.29 17.38 -0.07
CA PHE A 285 19.73 17.78 1.23
C PHE A 285 18.78 16.71 1.83
N PHE A 286 17.90 16.12 1.00
CA PHE A 286 17.03 15.00 1.41
C PHE A 286 17.81 13.71 1.70
N THR A 287 18.87 13.39 0.94
CA THR A 287 19.76 12.25 1.24
C THR A 287 20.38 12.35 2.65
N ILE A 288 20.61 13.59 3.12
CA ILE A 288 21.30 13.89 4.38
C ILE A 288 20.31 14.13 5.56
N SER A 289 19.01 14.24 5.28
CA SER A 289 17.99 14.65 6.28
C SER A 289 16.81 13.69 6.21
N ASP A 290 16.63 12.88 7.27
CA ASP A 290 15.69 11.74 7.35
C ASP A 290 14.18 12.12 7.28
N ASN A 291 13.74 12.71 6.16
CA ASN A 291 12.35 13.10 5.92
C ASN A 291 11.87 12.68 4.53
N TYR A 292 10.61 12.23 4.46
CA TYR A 292 10.12 11.39 3.37
C TYR A 292 9.37 12.16 2.28
N ALA A 293 10.01 12.25 1.12
CA ALA A 293 9.39 12.45 -0.19
C ALA A 293 10.21 11.68 -1.24
N GLY A 294 9.58 11.16 -2.30
CA GLY A 294 10.28 10.54 -3.44
C GLY A 294 11.17 9.34 -3.07
N ALA A 295 10.57 8.27 -2.53
CA ALA A 295 11.31 7.12 -2.01
C ALA A 295 12.00 6.22 -3.06
N HIS A 296 11.63 6.30 -4.34
CA HIS A 296 12.09 5.37 -5.39
C HIS A 296 13.20 6.00 -6.25
N LEU A 297 13.15 7.31 -6.51
CA LEU A 297 14.23 8.03 -7.20
C LEU A 297 15.46 8.28 -6.31
N SER A 298 15.28 8.30 -4.99
CA SER A 298 16.34 8.66 -4.02
C SER A 298 17.08 7.47 -3.39
N ALA A 299 16.58 6.24 -3.57
CA ALA A 299 17.02 5.06 -2.83
C ALA A 299 18.52 4.73 -3.01
N GLY A 300 19.09 4.95 -4.20
CA GLY A 300 20.51 4.69 -4.48
C GLY A 300 21.45 5.46 -3.56
N ASN A 301 21.20 6.76 -3.40
CA ASN A 301 21.99 7.63 -2.52
C ASN A 301 21.83 7.26 -1.04
N TYR A 302 20.63 6.84 -0.61
CA TYR A 302 20.39 6.31 0.74
C TYR A 302 21.18 5.01 0.99
N PHE A 303 21.17 4.05 0.06
CA PHE A 303 21.96 2.82 0.18
C PHE A 303 23.47 3.10 0.18
N VAL A 304 23.96 4.04 -0.62
CA VAL A 304 25.36 4.50 -0.60
C VAL A 304 25.70 5.11 0.76
N GLY A 305 24.85 5.99 1.31
CA GLY A 305 25.03 6.57 2.64
C GLY A 305 25.07 5.51 3.76
N MET A 306 24.15 4.54 3.72
CA MET A 306 24.13 3.41 4.66
C MET A 306 25.37 2.53 4.54
N LEU A 307 25.84 2.25 3.32
CA LEU A 307 27.02 1.44 3.05
C LEU A 307 28.31 2.15 3.48
N ILE A 308 28.41 3.47 3.26
CA ILE A 308 29.48 4.31 3.82
C ILE A 308 29.43 4.30 5.36
N GLY A 309 28.25 4.37 5.98
CA GLY A 309 28.07 4.28 7.42
C GLY A 309 28.53 2.93 8.00
N LEU A 310 28.20 1.82 7.34
CA LEU A 310 28.66 0.48 7.68
C LEU A 310 30.18 0.32 7.52
N MET A 311 30.75 0.79 6.39
CA MET A 311 32.19 0.80 6.17
C MET A 311 32.92 1.64 7.22
N TYR A 312 32.42 2.83 7.55
CA TYR A 312 32.99 3.70 8.58
C TYR A 312 32.96 3.02 9.96
N HIS A 313 31.84 2.40 10.34
CA HIS A 313 31.74 1.61 11.57
C HIS A 313 32.78 0.49 11.60
N ASP A 314 32.96 -0.25 10.51
CA ASP A 314 33.89 -1.38 10.46
C ASP A 314 35.37 -0.95 10.40
N PHE A 315 35.71 0.14 9.70
CA PHE A 315 37.05 0.74 9.75
C PHE A 315 37.39 1.25 11.15
N LYS A 316 36.43 1.88 11.84
CA LYS A 316 36.59 2.35 13.23
C LYS A 316 36.74 1.18 14.20
N LYS A 317 35.98 0.09 14.03
CA LYS A 317 36.12 -1.17 14.78
C LYS A 317 37.47 -1.85 14.55
N ARG A 318 38.12 -1.61 13.40
CA ARG A 318 39.46 -2.11 13.04
C ARG A 318 40.60 -1.11 13.33
N ASN A 319 40.33 0.04 13.96
CA ASN A 319 41.32 1.10 14.26
C ASN A 319 42.14 1.62 13.05
N LEU A 320 41.58 1.58 11.84
CA LEU A 320 42.27 2.01 10.62
C LEU A 320 42.20 3.54 10.45
N ASP A 321 43.35 4.22 10.54
CA ASP A 321 43.47 5.68 10.37
C ASP A 321 43.40 6.07 8.88
N ILE A 322 42.17 6.11 8.36
CA ILE A 322 41.82 6.34 6.94
C ILE A 322 42.58 7.53 6.32
N ARG A 323 42.84 8.57 7.11
CA ARG A 323 43.54 9.82 6.71
C ARG A 323 44.97 9.63 6.21
N LYS A 324 45.56 8.44 6.37
CA LYS A 324 46.91 8.10 5.91
C LYS A 324 46.93 7.30 4.59
N ASN A 325 45.76 6.88 4.08
CA ASN A 325 45.69 6.11 2.85
C ASN A 325 45.77 7.01 1.61
N LYS A 326 46.92 6.97 0.91
CA LYS A 326 47.19 7.76 -0.31
C LYS A 326 46.13 7.59 -1.40
N LEU A 327 45.52 6.40 -1.54
CA LEU A 327 44.49 6.16 -2.54
C LEU A 327 43.22 6.98 -2.26
N MET A 328 42.75 7.01 -1.01
CA MET A 328 41.59 7.83 -0.65
C MET A 328 41.88 9.33 -0.73
N ILE A 329 43.09 9.77 -0.36
CA ILE A 329 43.51 11.17 -0.52
C ILE A 329 43.46 11.58 -2.01
N PHE A 330 43.94 10.73 -2.91
CA PHE A 330 43.86 10.97 -4.35
C PHE A 330 42.41 11.05 -4.84
N THR A 331 41.55 10.08 -4.46
CA THR A 331 40.12 10.10 -4.81
C THR A 331 39.42 11.37 -4.30
N TRP A 332 39.75 11.84 -3.10
CA TRP A 332 39.19 13.07 -2.51
C TRP A 332 39.52 14.35 -3.29
N TYR A 333 40.70 14.43 -3.94
CA TYR A 333 41.06 15.62 -4.75
C TYR A 333 40.53 15.55 -6.18
N VAL A 334 40.47 14.36 -6.79
CA VAL A 334 39.95 14.20 -8.16
C VAL A 334 38.43 14.34 -8.22
N TYR A 335 37.71 13.79 -7.24
CA TYR A 335 36.26 13.68 -7.29
C TYR A 335 35.49 15.02 -7.33
N PRO A 336 35.85 16.09 -6.59
CA PRO A 336 35.20 17.40 -6.74
C PRO A 336 35.31 17.97 -8.16
N ILE A 337 36.45 17.78 -8.83
CA ILE A 337 36.67 18.22 -10.21
C ILE A 337 35.73 17.47 -11.17
N VAL A 338 35.57 16.16 -10.97
CA VAL A 338 34.61 15.33 -11.71
C VAL A 338 33.16 15.76 -11.43
N GLY A 339 32.79 16.04 -10.17
CA GLY A 339 31.46 16.51 -9.78
C GLY A 339 31.09 17.86 -10.42
N TYR A 340 31.98 18.85 -10.38
CA TYR A 340 31.76 20.13 -11.05
C TYR A 340 31.76 19.99 -12.59
N GLY A 341 32.56 19.09 -13.17
CA GLY A 341 32.49 18.75 -14.59
C GLY A 341 31.16 18.14 -15.02
N ILE A 342 30.60 17.24 -14.20
CA ILE A 342 29.27 16.64 -14.42
C ILE A 342 28.17 17.71 -14.31
N LEU A 343 28.25 18.63 -13.35
CA LEU A 343 27.36 19.80 -13.29
C LEU A 343 27.40 20.63 -14.58
N LEU A 344 28.59 20.96 -15.07
CA LEU A 344 28.80 21.76 -16.29
C LEU A 344 28.26 21.08 -17.55
N SER A 345 28.36 19.76 -17.65
CA SER A 345 27.90 19.00 -18.82
C SER A 345 26.39 19.15 -19.13
N SER A 346 25.58 19.55 -18.14
CA SER A 346 24.15 19.83 -18.31
C SER A 346 23.86 20.92 -19.36
N TYR A 347 24.82 21.83 -19.59
CA TYR A 347 24.79 22.84 -20.64
C TYR A 347 24.52 22.25 -22.03
N LEU A 348 25.06 21.07 -22.33
CA LEU A 348 24.89 20.41 -23.63
C LEU A 348 23.41 20.18 -23.96
N PHE A 349 22.58 19.78 -22.98
CA PHE A 349 21.17 19.41 -23.18
C PHE A 349 20.22 20.62 -23.29
N TYR A 350 20.67 21.80 -22.90
CA TYR A 350 19.98 23.07 -23.14
C TYR A 350 20.52 23.78 -24.39
N ALA A 351 21.79 23.58 -24.75
CA ALA A 351 22.41 24.17 -25.94
C ALA A 351 22.05 23.42 -27.24
N TYR A 352 21.83 22.10 -27.18
CA TYR A 352 21.57 21.24 -28.34
C TYR A 352 20.26 20.43 -28.19
N ASP A 353 19.52 20.28 -29.28
CA ASP A 353 18.34 19.41 -29.35
C ASP A 353 18.76 17.98 -29.72
N PHE A 354 18.78 17.09 -28.73
CA PHE A 354 19.00 15.67 -28.93
C PHE A 354 17.71 14.97 -29.36
N PRO A 355 17.75 14.03 -30.33
CA PRO A 355 16.60 13.20 -30.67
C PRO A 355 16.17 12.35 -29.47
N LYS A 356 14.86 12.06 -29.39
CA LYS A 356 14.24 11.27 -28.33
C LYS A 356 13.49 10.08 -28.93
N PRO A 357 13.57 8.86 -28.35
CA PRO A 357 14.37 8.50 -27.16
C PRO A 357 15.88 8.46 -27.45
N SER A 358 16.70 8.55 -26.41
CA SER A 358 18.16 8.47 -26.51
C SER A 358 18.78 7.79 -25.29
N LEU A 359 19.52 6.70 -25.53
CA LEU A 359 20.23 5.93 -24.52
C LEU A 359 21.26 6.77 -23.74
N TRP A 360 21.94 7.71 -24.41
CA TRP A 360 22.89 8.61 -23.76
C TRP A 360 22.21 9.55 -22.76
N MET A 361 20.98 10.01 -23.03
CA MET A 361 20.23 10.82 -22.06
C MET A 361 19.77 9.99 -20.85
N ALA A 362 19.43 8.71 -21.04
CA ALA A 362 19.13 7.80 -19.94
C ALA A 362 20.37 7.54 -19.06
N PHE A 363 21.50 7.20 -19.67
CA PHE A 363 22.78 6.98 -18.99
C PHE A 363 23.24 8.23 -18.21
N TYR A 364 23.12 9.41 -18.83
CA TYR A 364 23.39 10.69 -18.19
C TYR A 364 22.49 10.95 -16.96
N SER A 365 21.18 10.68 -17.09
CA SER A 365 20.19 10.81 -16.02
C SER A 365 20.45 9.86 -14.84
N VAL A 366 21.06 8.69 -15.07
CA VAL A 366 21.46 7.76 -14.00
C VAL A 366 22.74 8.23 -13.30
N ILE A 367 23.78 8.62 -14.04
CA ILE A 367 25.07 9.01 -13.45
C ILE A 367 24.96 10.30 -12.63
N THR A 368 24.32 11.34 -13.17
CA THR A 368 24.17 12.66 -12.51
C THR A 368 23.52 12.58 -11.13
N LYS A 369 22.51 11.73 -10.96
CA LYS A 369 21.74 11.59 -9.71
C LYS A 369 22.52 10.88 -8.58
N ASN A 370 23.46 10.01 -8.92
CA ASN A 370 24.24 9.23 -7.95
C ASN A 370 25.60 9.87 -7.61
N MET A 371 26.14 10.72 -8.49
CA MET A 371 27.50 11.27 -8.37
C MET A 371 27.67 12.43 -7.38
N TRP A 372 26.70 12.71 -6.50
CA TRP A 372 26.74 13.85 -5.55
C TRP A 372 27.10 13.51 -4.10
N ALA A 373 26.99 12.24 -3.68
CA ALA A 373 26.99 11.88 -2.25
C ALA A 373 28.34 12.04 -1.51
N ILE A 374 29.45 12.33 -2.21
CA ILE A 374 30.83 12.12 -1.69
C ILE A 374 31.61 13.45 -1.50
N VAL A 375 31.03 14.62 -1.81
CA VAL A 375 31.75 15.93 -1.91
C VAL A 375 32.08 16.58 -0.54
N THR A 376 31.92 15.85 0.57
CA THR A 376 31.28 16.44 1.76
C THR A 376 32.21 17.02 2.84
N THR A 377 33.54 17.01 2.66
CA THR A 377 34.49 16.98 3.79
C THR A 377 35.15 18.31 4.18
N VAL A 378 34.81 19.42 3.51
CA VAL A 378 35.36 20.77 3.80
C VAL A 378 34.81 21.40 5.09
N PHE A 379 33.59 21.05 5.52
CA PHE A 379 32.79 21.85 6.47
C PHE A 379 32.91 21.46 7.96
N ASN A 380 34.05 20.93 8.41
CA ASN A 380 34.21 20.39 9.76
C ASN A 380 34.46 21.47 10.86
N SER A 381 33.51 22.39 11.06
CA SER A 381 33.54 23.42 12.12
C SER A 381 32.40 23.23 13.15
N PRO A 382 32.65 23.41 14.46
CA PRO A 382 31.61 23.29 15.49
C PRO A 382 30.53 24.37 15.39
N VAL A 383 30.81 25.52 14.76
CA VAL A 383 29.86 26.65 14.60
C VAL A 383 28.61 26.22 13.83
N PHE A 384 28.73 25.26 12.90
CA PHE A 384 27.61 24.75 12.13
C PHE A 384 26.70 23.77 12.88
N GLN A 385 27.01 23.36 14.12
CA GLN A 385 26.16 22.40 14.86
C GLN A 385 24.77 22.95 15.25
N PRO A 386 24.62 24.13 15.89
CA PRO A 386 23.30 24.70 16.16
C PRO A 386 22.57 25.10 14.88
N LEU A 387 23.28 25.69 13.91
CA LEU A 387 22.70 26.06 12.61
C LEU A 387 22.15 24.84 11.87
N GLY A 388 22.93 23.76 11.73
CA GLY A 388 22.53 22.53 11.03
C GLY A 388 21.34 21.79 11.64
N ARG A 389 21.00 22.08 12.91
CA ARG A 389 19.79 21.55 13.57
C ARG A 389 18.53 22.29 13.16
N ILE A 390 18.56 23.63 13.05
CA ILE A 390 17.37 24.40 12.64
C ILE A 390 17.08 24.34 11.13
N VAL A 391 18.01 23.83 10.31
CA VAL A 391 17.90 23.79 8.84
C VAL A 391 16.59 23.14 8.34
N TYR A 392 16.06 22.12 9.02
CA TYR A 392 14.80 21.51 8.59
C TYR A 392 13.61 22.48 8.72
N CYS A 393 13.46 23.16 9.85
CA CYS A 393 12.44 24.19 10.01
C CYS A 393 12.66 25.39 9.07
N ILE A 394 13.91 25.78 8.77
CA ILE A 394 14.21 26.77 7.72
C ILE A 394 13.67 26.30 6.37
N TYR A 395 13.94 25.05 5.99
CA TYR A 395 13.46 24.48 4.73
C TYR A 395 11.92 24.40 4.67
N LEU A 396 11.22 24.13 5.77
CA LEU A 396 9.75 24.18 5.78
C LEU A 396 9.20 25.59 5.52
N VAL A 397 9.75 26.63 6.15
CA VAL A 397 9.18 27.99 6.04
C VAL A 397 9.64 28.80 4.84
N HIS A 398 10.82 28.51 4.26
CA HIS A 398 11.44 29.44 3.31
C HIS A 398 10.61 29.75 2.08
N PHE A 399 9.83 28.79 1.57
CA PHE A 399 8.98 29.01 0.41
C PHE A 399 7.71 29.80 0.77
N SER A 400 7.20 29.66 1.99
CA SER A 400 6.11 30.51 2.53
C SER A 400 6.59 31.94 2.78
N VAL A 401 7.81 32.12 3.32
CA VAL A 401 8.46 33.43 3.48
C VAL A 401 8.73 34.09 2.12
N ALA A 402 9.24 33.33 1.14
CA ALA A 402 9.45 33.83 -0.22
C ALA A 402 8.13 34.19 -0.92
N ARG A 403 7.06 33.41 -0.72
CA ARG A 403 5.71 33.72 -1.23
C ARG A 403 5.11 34.96 -0.57
N TYR A 404 5.25 35.12 0.74
CA TYR A 404 4.80 36.32 1.45
C TYR A 404 5.49 37.58 0.92
N LEU A 405 6.83 37.56 0.85
CA LEU A 405 7.62 38.68 0.32
C LEU A 405 7.43 38.92 -1.19
N ALA A 406 6.96 37.93 -1.95
CA ALA A 406 6.58 38.10 -3.36
C ALA A 406 5.11 38.55 -3.54
N GLY A 407 4.22 38.25 -2.60
CA GLY A 407 2.81 38.64 -2.63
C GLY A 407 2.59 40.13 -2.33
N ASP A 408 3.49 40.75 -1.56
CA ASP A 408 3.51 42.20 -1.31
C ASP A 408 3.98 43.03 -2.54
N VAL A 409 4.42 42.38 -3.63
CA VAL A 409 4.91 43.04 -4.84
C VAL A 409 3.76 43.48 -5.75
N ARG A 410 3.30 44.72 -5.57
CA ARG A 410 2.16 45.33 -6.30
C ARG A 410 2.44 45.78 -7.74
N GLY A 411 3.64 45.56 -8.27
CA GLY A 411 4.07 46.15 -9.55
C GLY A 411 5.16 45.39 -10.30
N LYS A 412 5.57 45.92 -11.46
CA LYS A 412 6.64 45.34 -12.28
C LYS A 412 8.00 45.53 -11.59
N ILE A 413 8.79 44.47 -11.47
CA ILE A 413 10.09 44.50 -10.79
C ILE A 413 11.28 44.67 -11.74
N TYR A 414 12.29 45.43 -11.31
CA TYR A 414 13.59 45.46 -11.99
C TYR A 414 14.50 44.36 -11.44
N ILE A 415 14.96 43.48 -12.31
CA ILE A 415 15.72 42.28 -11.95
C ILE A 415 17.22 42.56 -12.13
N SER A 416 17.97 42.38 -11.04
CA SER A 416 19.42 42.58 -11.00
C SER A 416 20.07 41.57 -10.04
N GLY A 417 21.37 41.32 -10.21
CA GLY A 417 22.11 40.41 -9.33
C GLY A 417 22.12 40.86 -7.86
N THR A 418 22.09 42.17 -7.59
CA THR A 418 22.01 42.74 -6.24
C THR A 418 20.62 42.57 -5.63
N ASN A 419 19.54 42.81 -6.40
CA ASN A 419 18.18 42.61 -5.93
C ASN A 419 17.93 41.13 -5.59
N ILE A 420 18.37 40.22 -6.47
CA ILE A 420 18.32 38.77 -6.21
C ILE A 420 19.08 38.41 -4.93
N ALA A 421 20.33 38.88 -4.78
CA ALA A 421 21.14 38.59 -3.59
C ALA A 421 20.51 39.11 -2.28
N ASN A 422 19.95 40.32 -2.30
CA ASN A 422 19.25 40.91 -1.15
C ASN A 422 18.01 40.10 -0.76
N SER A 423 17.20 39.66 -1.73
CA SER A 423 16.04 38.81 -1.48
C SER A 423 16.43 37.42 -0.96
N VAL A 424 17.53 36.84 -1.44
CA VAL A 424 18.08 35.58 -0.88
C VAL A 424 18.47 35.75 0.58
N MET A 425 19.21 36.81 0.91
CA MET A 425 19.60 37.07 2.31
C MET A 425 18.37 37.35 3.20
N SER A 426 17.40 38.14 2.72
CA SER A 426 16.18 38.47 3.48
C SER A 426 15.31 37.23 3.75
N VAL A 427 15.03 36.43 2.71
CA VAL A 427 14.30 35.15 2.87
C VAL A 427 15.06 34.23 3.82
N TYR A 428 16.38 34.06 3.65
CA TYR A 428 17.18 33.18 4.50
C TYR A 428 17.19 33.62 5.97
N SER A 429 17.34 34.93 6.25
CA SER A 429 17.37 35.49 7.60
C SER A 429 16.02 35.38 8.32
N ILE A 430 14.92 35.75 7.66
CA ILE A 430 13.57 35.61 8.23
C ILE A 430 13.22 34.13 8.45
N SER A 431 13.57 33.26 7.49
CA SER A 431 13.39 31.81 7.62
C SER A 431 14.25 31.21 8.73
N SER A 432 15.44 31.75 8.99
CA SER A 432 16.29 31.34 10.12
C SER A 432 15.69 31.69 11.47
N PHE A 433 15.07 32.87 11.59
CA PHE A 433 14.37 33.30 12.81
C PHE A 433 13.10 32.48 13.07
N LEU A 434 12.23 32.35 12.08
CA LEU A 434 11.01 31.54 12.17
C LEU A 434 11.34 30.05 12.35
N GLY A 435 12.38 29.56 11.67
CA GLY A 435 12.87 28.20 11.80
C GLY A 435 13.39 27.89 13.20
N LEU A 436 14.10 28.83 13.83
CA LEU A 436 14.53 28.72 15.24
C LEU A 436 13.33 28.65 16.20
N LEU A 437 12.32 29.51 15.99
CA LEU A 437 11.11 29.52 16.82
C LEU A 437 10.37 28.18 16.74
N LEU A 438 10.07 27.71 15.51
CA LEU A 438 9.43 26.42 15.27
C LEU A 438 10.26 25.24 15.82
N CYS A 439 11.59 25.30 15.75
CA CYS A 439 12.46 24.25 16.27
C CYS A 439 12.31 24.10 17.80
N LEU A 440 12.18 25.21 18.52
CA LEU A 440 12.08 25.25 19.98
C LEU A 440 10.66 24.98 20.52
N THR A 441 9.61 25.42 19.81
CA THR A 441 8.21 25.32 20.25
C THR A 441 7.47 24.10 19.68
N LEU A 442 7.92 23.55 18.55
CA LEU A 442 7.28 22.41 17.88
C LEU A 442 8.26 21.28 17.54
N GLU A 443 9.35 21.50 16.79
CA GLU A 443 10.20 20.38 16.31
C GLU A 443 10.79 19.56 17.46
N PHE A 444 11.38 20.19 18.48
CA PHE A 444 11.99 19.47 19.59
C PHE A 444 10.98 18.93 20.62
N PRO A 445 9.91 19.65 21.01
CA PRO A 445 8.81 19.07 21.78
C PRO A 445 8.15 17.89 21.08
N MET A 446 7.83 18.04 19.79
CA MET A 446 7.25 16.97 18.99
C MET A 446 8.26 15.86 18.78
N THR A 447 9.55 16.10 18.54
CA THR A 447 10.53 15.01 18.41
C THR A 447 10.73 14.26 19.73
N ALA A 448 10.61 14.90 20.89
CA ALA A 448 10.59 14.22 22.18
C ALA A 448 9.31 13.36 22.35
N LEU A 449 8.14 13.95 22.11
CA LEU A 449 6.84 13.27 22.11
C LEU A 449 6.80 12.10 21.12
N LEU A 450 7.36 12.30 19.93
CA LEU A 450 7.40 11.37 18.81
C LEU A 450 8.50 10.31 19.00
N LYS A 451 9.51 10.55 19.84
CA LYS A 451 10.41 9.49 20.31
C LYS A 451 9.74 8.54 21.32
N GLU A 452 8.73 9.03 22.05
CA GLU A 452 7.85 8.21 22.87
C GLU A 452 6.72 7.53 22.04
N ILE A 453 6.32 8.09 20.88
CA ILE A 453 5.25 7.57 20.00
C ILE A 453 5.78 6.74 18.80
N LEU A 454 6.59 7.32 17.91
CA LEU A 454 7.27 6.65 16.77
C LEU A 454 8.45 5.78 17.23
N ARG A 455 8.11 4.81 18.05
CA ARG A 455 8.73 3.48 18.01
C ARG A 455 8.26 2.69 16.75
N ARG A 456 7.88 3.38 15.63
CA ARG A 456 6.82 2.95 14.66
C ARG A 456 6.81 3.51 13.17
N ASN A 457 7.93 3.72 12.48
CA ASN A 457 8.11 3.61 10.97
C ASN A 457 7.38 4.57 9.95
N THR A 458 7.49 4.31 8.62
CA THR A 458 7.78 5.31 7.51
C THR A 458 7.42 4.93 6.02
N ALA A 459 7.47 5.90 5.06
CA ALA A 459 7.90 5.89 3.61
C ALA A 459 7.01 5.44 2.37
N LYS A 460 7.02 6.22 1.24
CA LYS A 460 6.75 5.84 -0.21
C LYS A 460 6.98 7.01 -1.24
N ILE A 461 6.93 6.77 -2.59
CA ILE A 461 6.37 7.65 -3.68
C ILE A 461 6.63 7.20 -5.15
N ASP A 462 7.82 7.38 -5.79
CA ASP A 462 7.97 7.52 -7.27
C ASP A 462 7.71 6.30 -8.20
N GLN A 463 6.80 5.37 -7.87
CA GLN A 463 6.28 4.35 -8.81
C GLN A 463 5.21 4.91 -9.78
N GLU A 464 4.91 6.20 -9.72
CA GLU A 464 3.61 6.74 -10.17
C GLU A 464 3.56 7.19 -11.65
N GLN A 465 4.67 7.66 -12.23
CA GLN A 465 4.62 8.27 -13.58
C GLN A 465 4.49 7.27 -14.74
N GLU A 466 5.01 6.05 -14.60
CA GLU A 466 4.96 5.06 -15.68
C GLU A 466 3.55 4.41 -15.78
N LYS A 467 2.95 4.11 -14.62
CA LYS A 467 1.53 3.73 -14.46
C LYS A 467 0.55 4.66 -15.18
N MET A 468 0.84 5.97 -15.17
CA MET A 468 -0.05 7.01 -15.69
C MET A 468 -0.24 6.94 -17.22
N LYS A 469 0.70 6.33 -17.96
CA LYS A 469 0.53 6.14 -19.41
C LYS A 469 -0.37 4.94 -19.72
N GLU A 470 -0.13 3.78 -19.09
CA GLU A 470 -0.95 2.57 -19.28
C GLU A 470 -2.42 2.83 -18.95
N MET A 471 -2.70 3.58 -17.87
CA MET A 471 -4.05 4.01 -17.50
C MET A 471 -4.81 4.71 -18.64
N THR A 472 -4.14 5.55 -19.43
CA THR A 472 -4.82 6.36 -20.47
C THR A 472 -5.31 5.53 -21.66
N GLU A 473 -4.65 4.41 -21.97
CA GLU A 473 -5.14 3.44 -22.95
C GLU A 473 -6.20 2.52 -22.34
N TYR A 474 -6.03 2.14 -21.07
CA TYR A 474 -6.96 1.25 -20.34
C TYR A 474 -8.37 1.84 -20.20
N TYR A 475 -8.49 3.13 -19.86
CA TYR A 475 -9.79 3.81 -19.70
C TYR A 475 -10.59 4.01 -21.01
N GLN A 476 -10.06 3.59 -22.17
CA GLN A 476 -10.80 3.56 -23.45
C GLN A 476 -11.55 2.24 -23.67
N LEU A 477 -11.20 1.19 -22.92
CA LEU A 477 -11.88 -0.09 -22.95
C LEU A 477 -13.22 -0.01 -22.19
N PRO A 478 -14.22 -0.84 -22.54
CA PRO A 478 -15.39 -1.03 -21.69
C PRO A 478 -14.99 -1.49 -20.28
N PRO A 479 -15.60 -0.92 -19.21
CA PRO A 479 -15.24 -1.28 -17.84
C PRO A 479 -15.62 -2.72 -17.56
N LEU A 480 -14.66 -3.51 -17.06
CA LEU A 480 -14.82 -4.93 -16.75
C LEU A 480 -15.97 -5.23 -15.78
N THR A 481 -16.33 -4.26 -14.94
CA THR A 481 -17.49 -4.34 -14.04
C THR A 481 -18.27 -3.03 -14.04
N SER A 482 -19.60 -3.09 -14.21
CA SER A 482 -20.47 -1.90 -14.16
C SER A 482 -21.78 -2.22 -13.42
N TYR A 483 -22.06 -1.49 -12.34
CA TYR A 483 -23.12 -1.83 -11.39
C TYR A 483 -24.06 -0.64 -11.18
N HIS A 484 -25.34 -0.80 -11.53
CA HIS A 484 -26.41 0.11 -11.12
C HIS A 484 -26.54 0.08 -9.58
N ASN A 485 -27.01 1.17 -8.97
CA ASN A 485 -27.18 1.25 -7.53
C ASN A 485 -28.25 0.25 -7.04
N TYR A 486 -27.81 -0.77 -6.31
CA TYR A 486 -28.60 -1.90 -5.82
C TYR A 486 -29.77 -1.47 -4.92
N ASP A 487 -29.49 -0.68 -3.88
CA ASP A 487 -30.49 -0.23 -2.92
C ASP A 487 -31.53 0.67 -3.60
N LYS A 488 -31.09 1.61 -4.44
CA LYS A 488 -31.98 2.47 -5.23
C LYS A 488 -32.87 1.65 -6.16
N CYS A 489 -32.37 0.57 -6.74
CA CYS A 489 -33.18 -0.32 -7.57
C CYS A 489 -34.34 -0.94 -6.78
N LEU A 490 -34.03 -1.57 -5.64
CA LEU A 490 -35.01 -2.31 -4.83
C LEU A 490 -35.97 -1.39 -4.03
N VAL A 491 -35.65 -0.10 -3.88
CA VAL A 491 -36.46 0.87 -3.13
C VAL A 491 -37.32 1.78 -4.02
N THR A 492 -36.82 2.23 -5.18
CA THR A 492 -37.40 3.38 -5.92
C THR A 492 -38.38 2.98 -7.03
N SER A 493 -38.77 1.71 -7.14
CA SER A 493 -39.64 1.25 -8.22
C SER A 493 -41.13 1.48 -7.93
N PRO A 494 -41.90 2.07 -8.87
CA PRO A 494 -43.34 2.30 -8.71
C PRO A 494 -44.18 1.01 -8.78
N LYS A 495 -43.59 -0.10 -9.23
CA LYS A 495 -44.10 -1.47 -9.01
C LYS A 495 -43.20 -2.14 -7.98
N ASN A 496 -43.76 -2.79 -6.95
CA ASN A 496 -43.00 -3.31 -5.80
C ASN A 496 -41.98 -4.43 -6.13
N ASP A 497 -42.01 -4.95 -7.36
CA ASP A 497 -41.35 -6.19 -7.79
C ASP A 497 -40.08 -5.98 -8.65
N SER A 498 -39.43 -4.82 -8.58
CA SER A 498 -38.22 -4.51 -9.37
C SER A 498 -37.09 -5.54 -9.14
N LYS A 499 -36.70 -6.24 -10.22
CA LYS A 499 -35.57 -7.17 -10.22
C LYS A 499 -34.24 -6.43 -10.40
N TYR A 500 -33.22 -6.85 -9.65
CA TYR A 500 -31.81 -6.49 -9.89
C TYR A 500 -31.04 -7.74 -10.31
N CYS A 501 -30.43 -7.76 -11.49
CA CYS A 501 -29.82 -8.96 -12.07
C CYS A 501 -28.31 -8.80 -12.25
N ILE A 502 -27.55 -9.81 -11.85
CA ILE A 502 -26.14 -9.95 -12.20
C ILE A 502 -26.05 -10.71 -13.51
N VAL A 503 -25.30 -10.14 -14.46
CA VAL A 503 -25.22 -10.55 -15.85
C VAL A 503 -23.75 -10.64 -16.25
N GLU A 504 -23.40 -11.63 -17.06
CA GLU A 504 -22.11 -11.72 -17.73
C GLU A 504 -22.28 -11.64 -19.25
N THR A 505 -21.45 -10.83 -19.90
CA THR A 505 -21.54 -10.53 -21.33
C THR A 505 -20.21 -10.80 -22.02
N LEU A 506 -20.25 -11.58 -23.10
CA LEU A 506 -19.12 -11.82 -23.99
C LEU A 506 -19.25 -10.91 -25.23
N ILE A 507 -18.26 -10.05 -25.49
CA ILE A 507 -18.23 -9.19 -26.68
C ILE A 507 -18.04 -10.04 -27.94
N ASN A 508 -18.83 -9.78 -28.98
CA ASN A 508 -18.64 -10.40 -30.29
C ASN A 508 -17.44 -9.78 -31.01
N ARG A 509 -16.67 -10.64 -31.69
CA ARG A 509 -15.53 -10.24 -32.53
C ARG A 509 -15.95 -9.24 -33.61
N ASN A 510 -15.29 -8.07 -33.64
CA ASN A 510 -15.52 -7.03 -34.64
C ASN A 510 -14.18 -6.40 -35.09
N ASP A 511 -13.50 -7.05 -36.04
CA ASP A 511 -12.11 -6.74 -36.40
C ASP A 511 -11.87 -5.33 -36.98
N SER A 512 -12.93 -4.65 -37.43
CA SER A 512 -12.88 -3.25 -37.89
C SER A 512 -12.92 -2.22 -36.77
N SER A 513 -13.34 -2.59 -35.55
CA SER A 513 -13.36 -1.68 -34.40
C SER A 513 -11.98 -1.53 -33.76
N GLN A 514 -11.55 -0.29 -33.55
CA GLN A 514 -10.29 0.00 -32.85
C GLN A 514 -10.31 -0.49 -31.39
N ILE A 515 -11.48 -0.45 -30.74
CA ILE A 515 -11.68 -0.93 -29.37
C ILE A 515 -11.48 -2.45 -29.30
N TRP A 516 -11.97 -3.19 -30.29
CA TRP A 516 -11.73 -4.64 -30.36
C TRP A 516 -10.25 -4.99 -30.53
N GLN A 517 -9.49 -4.20 -31.29
CA GLN A 517 -8.03 -4.38 -31.42
C GLN A 517 -7.30 -4.12 -30.07
N LEU A 518 -7.79 -3.18 -29.26
CA LEU A 518 -7.30 -2.99 -27.89
C LEU A 518 -7.69 -4.16 -26.96
N ILE A 519 -8.92 -4.69 -27.05
CA ILE A 519 -9.35 -5.88 -26.30
C ILE A 519 -8.42 -7.07 -26.59
N VAL A 520 -8.10 -7.33 -27.86
CA VAL A 520 -7.17 -8.40 -28.27
C VAL A 520 -5.76 -8.14 -27.70
N LYS A 521 -5.26 -6.90 -27.73
CA LYS A 521 -3.94 -6.52 -27.18
C LYS A 521 -3.81 -6.84 -25.68
N TYR A 522 -4.82 -6.50 -24.87
CA TYR A 522 -4.76 -6.74 -23.43
C TYR A 522 -4.98 -8.23 -23.09
N ASN A 523 -5.88 -8.91 -23.81
CA ASN A 523 -6.19 -10.32 -23.61
C ASN A 523 -5.01 -11.29 -23.87
N ASP A 524 -4.00 -10.90 -24.64
CA ASP A 524 -2.88 -11.79 -25.03
C ASP A 524 -1.87 -12.06 -23.89
N THR A 525 -1.97 -11.34 -22.75
CA THR A 525 -1.04 -11.50 -21.62
C THR A 525 -1.71 -12.06 -20.36
N LYS A 526 -0.98 -12.90 -19.61
CA LYS A 526 -1.44 -13.47 -18.32
C LYS A 526 -1.56 -12.45 -17.16
N ARG A 527 -1.28 -11.16 -17.37
CA ARG A 527 -1.27 -10.13 -16.31
C ARG A 527 -2.51 -9.22 -16.30
N HIS A 528 -3.27 -9.19 -17.39
CA HIS A 528 -4.51 -8.43 -17.51
C HIS A 528 -5.73 -9.32 -17.29
N PHE A 529 -6.88 -8.73 -16.97
CA PHE A 529 -8.16 -9.43 -17.03
C PHE A 529 -8.62 -9.62 -18.50
N ARG A 530 -9.61 -10.48 -18.74
CA ARG A 530 -10.23 -10.59 -20.06
C ARG A 530 -11.22 -9.46 -20.34
N HIS A 531 -10.85 -8.54 -21.23
CA HIS A 531 -11.69 -7.40 -21.64
C HIS A 531 -12.79 -7.76 -22.64
N ASP A 532 -12.79 -8.98 -23.18
CA ASP A 532 -13.91 -9.51 -23.96
C ASP A 532 -15.04 -10.07 -23.08
N LYS A 533 -14.83 -10.22 -21.75
CA LYS A 533 -15.78 -10.83 -20.81
C LYS A 533 -16.10 -9.89 -19.63
N ILE A 534 -17.25 -9.22 -19.71
CA ILE A 534 -17.64 -8.09 -18.84
C ILE A 534 -18.82 -8.49 -17.94
N GLN A 535 -18.84 -7.97 -16.72
CA GLN A 535 -19.91 -8.22 -15.74
C GLN A 535 -20.75 -6.96 -15.46
N PHE A 536 -22.08 -7.10 -15.55
CA PHE A 536 -23.03 -6.02 -15.28
C PHE A 536 -23.95 -6.35 -14.10
N GLY A 537 -24.18 -5.38 -13.22
CA GLY A 537 -25.25 -5.39 -12.23
C GLY A 537 -26.39 -4.47 -12.68
N LEU A 538 -27.44 -5.03 -13.28
CA LEU A 538 -28.52 -4.26 -13.92
C LEU A 538 -29.75 -4.13 -13.03
N CYS A 539 -30.34 -2.93 -13.03
CA CYS A 539 -31.68 -2.69 -12.51
C CYS A 539 -32.71 -2.70 -13.65
N GLN A 540 -33.74 -3.54 -13.55
CA GLN A 540 -34.79 -3.68 -14.56
C GLN A 540 -35.45 -2.33 -14.91
N SER A 541 -35.89 -1.56 -13.91
CA SER A 541 -36.58 -0.27 -14.12
C SER A 541 -35.69 0.86 -14.67
N THR A 542 -34.36 0.68 -14.70
CA THR A 542 -33.46 1.56 -15.47
C THR A 542 -33.42 1.12 -16.93
N CYS A 543 -33.47 -0.19 -17.18
CA CYS A 543 -33.48 -0.76 -18.53
C CYS A 543 -34.77 -0.45 -19.28
N ASP A 544 -35.92 -0.64 -18.63
CA ASP A 544 -37.24 -0.39 -19.24
C ASP A 544 -37.30 1.03 -19.83
N LYS A 545 -36.79 2.03 -19.10
CA LYS A 545 -36.71 3.45 -19.51
C LYS A 545 -35.72 3.75 -20.64
N LEU A 546 -34.72 2.90 -20.86
CA LEU A 546 -33.81 3.00 -22.01
C LEU A 546 -34.49 2.42 -23.26
N LEU A 547 -35.28 1.36 -23.11
CA LEU A 547 -35.97 0.67 -24.21
C LEU A 547 -37.31 1.30 -24.59
N GLU A 548 -37.98 2.02 -23.68
CA GLU A 548 -39.22 2.80 -23.91
C GLU A 548 -39.12 3.83 -25.05
N LYS A 549 -37.90 4.16 -25.49
CA LYS A 549 -37.63 5.14 -26.57
C LYS A 549 -37.82 4.58 -27.99
N TYR A 550 -38.01 3.28 -28.17
CA TYR A 550 -37.99 2.62 -29.48
C TYR A 550 -39.25 1.81 -29.79
N GLU A 551 -39.60 1.72 -31.08
CA GLU A 551 -40.69 0.87 -31.54
C GLU A 551 -40.34 -0.62 -31.46
N ARG A 552 -41.31 -1.44 -31.08
CA ARG A 552 -41.14 -2.88 -30.80
C ARG A 552 -40.53 -3.67 -31.98
N PHE A 553 -40.79 -3.25 -33.21
CA PHE A 553 -40.30 -3.90 -34.43
C PHE A 553 -38.80 -3.69 -34.67
N TYR A 554 -38.25 -2.53 -34.29
CA TYR A 554 -36.82 -2.20 -34.49
C TYR A 554 -35.88 -3.01 -33.57
N ILE A 555 -36.44 -3.56 -32.48
CA ILE A 555 -35.72 -4.28 -31.43
C ILE A 555 -35.41 -5.73 -31.84
N GLU A 556 -36.27 -6.38 -32.64
CA GLU A 556 -36.18 -7.84 -32.85
C GLU A 556 -35.05 -8.26 -33.80
N ASP A 557 -34.75 -7.49 -34.86
CA ASP A 557 -33.78 -7.89 -35.91
C ASP A 557 -32.31 -7.58 -35.61
N ASN A 558 -31.99 -6.51 -34.88
CA ASN A 558 -30.61 -5.97 -34.84
C ASN A 558 -29.83 -6.20 -33.52
N LEU A 559 -30.51 -6.53 -32.42
CA LEU A 559 -29.90 -6.50 -31.08
C LEU A 559 -29.93 -7.86 -30.31
N TYR A 560 -30.55 -8.90 -30.87
CA TYR A 560 -30.67 -10.22 -30.24
C TYR A 560 -29.78 -11.29 -30.89
N LEU A 561 -28.77 -11.76 -30.15
CA LEU A 561 -27.80 -12.75 -30.63
C LEU A 561 -28.13 -14.16 -30.12
N LYS A 562 -28.52 -15.07 -31.02
CA LYS A 562 -28.83 -16.47 -30.68
C LYS A 562 -27.59 -17.25 -30.20
N LYS A 563 -27.83 -18.24 -29.34
CA LYS A 563 -26.81 -19.15 -28.78
C LYS A 563 -26.16 -20.00 -29.86
N SER A 564 -24.86 -19.78 -30.10
CA SER A 564 -23.99 -20.75 -30.79
C SER A 564 -23.61 -21.90 -29.86
N ASN A 565 -23.39 -23.09 -30.42
CA ASN A 565 -23.12 -24.33 -29.70
C ASN A 565 -21.63 -24.53 -29.32
N ASN A 566 -20.70 -23.77 -29.91
CA ASN A 566 -19.26 -24.09 -29.90
C ASN A 566 -18.39 -23.15 -29.04
N TYR A 567 -18.76 -22.92 -27.78
CA TYR A 567 -17.91 -22.15 -26.85
C TYR A 567 -17.85 -22.82 -25.47
N ASP A 568 -16.63 -23.17 -25.04
CA ASP A 568 -16.34 -23.67 -23.69
C ASP A 568 -16.67 -22.60 -22.64
N THR A 569 -17.85 -22.72 -22.04
CA THR A 569 -18.31 -21.84 -20.97
C THR A 569 -17.96 -22.42 -19.61
N HIS A 570 -16.85 -21.97 -19.03
CA HIS A 570 -16.55 -22.09 -17.59
C HIS A 570 -17.53 -21.22 -16.78
N LEU A 571 -18.79 -21.64 -16.74
CA LEU A 571 -19.82 -21.11 -15.85
C LEU A 571 -19.88 -21.98 -14.60
N ILE A 572 -20.15 -21.35 -13.45
CA ILE A 572 -20.58 -22.09 -12.25
C ILE A 572 -21.85 -22.85 -12.64
N ASP A 573 -21.88 -24.16 -12.36
CA ASP A 573 -22.86 -25.07 -12.96
C ASP A 573 -24.30 -24.62 -12.67
N ALA A 574 -25.17 -24.79 -13.65
CA ALA A 574 -26.55 -24.33 -13.65
C ALA A 574 -27.35 -24.89 -12.46
N ASP A 575 -27.01 -26.12 -12.04
CA ASP A 575 -27.60 -26.80 -10.89
C ASP A 575 -27.22 -26.17 -9.53
N THR A 576 -26.11 -25.44 -9.44
CA THR A 576 -25.71 -24.67 -8.24
C THR A 576 -26.78 -23.66 -7.82
N PHE A 577 -27.53 -23.13 -8.80
CA PHE A 577 -28.67 -22.23 -8.61
C PHE A 577 -29.98 -22.84 -9.17
N SER A 578 -30.08 -24.17 -9.19
CA SER A 578 -31.19 -24.98 -9.75
C SER A 578 -32.59 -24.42 -9.47
N ASN A 579 -32.86 -23.99 -8.24
CA ASN A 579 -34.14 -23.39 -7.81
C ASN A 579 -34.56 -22.11 -8.56
N ARG A 580 -33.70 -21.50 -9.39
CA ARG A 580 -34.00 -20.28 -10.18
C ARG A 580 -33.64 -20.39 -11.67
N LEU A 581 -33.55 -21.61 -12.21
CA LEU A 581 -33.35 -21.83 -13.66
C LEU A 581 -34.43 -21.15 -14.53
N HIS A 582 -35.67 -21.04 -14.02
CA HIS A 582 -36.80 -20.43 -14.73
C HIS A 582 -36.61 -18.92 -14.94
N ASP A 583 -36.19 -18.19 -13.89
CA ASP A 583 -35.88 -16.75 -13.94
C ASP A 583 -34.82 -16.42 -15.02
N ARG A 584 -33.88 -17.34 -15.31
CA ARG A 584 -32.79 -17.07 -16.26
C ARG A 584 -33.34 -16.84 -17.67
N PHE A 585 -34.18 -17.75 -18.15
CA PHE A 585 -34.73 -17.70 -19.52
C PHE A 585 -35.74 -16.56 -19.74
N GLU A 586 -36.51 -16.16 -18.72
CA GLU A 586 -37.42 -15.02 -18.82
C GLU A 586 -36.66 -13.69 -18.97
N ASN A 587 -35.56 -13.52 -18.23
CA ASN A 587 -34.85 -12.24 -18.14
C ASN A 587 -33.76 -12.06 -19.22
N ASP A 588 -33.18 -13.15 -19.76
CA ASP A 588 -32.11 -13.08 -20.77
C ASP A 588 -32.46 -12.17 -21.97
N ARG A 589 -33.73 -12.09 -22.39
CA ARG A 589 -34.15 -11.28 -23.55
C ARG A 589 -33.97 -9.78 -23.32
N TRP A 590 -34.58 -9.21 -22.27
CA TRP A 590 -34.49 -7.77 -22.01
C TRP A 590 -33.07 -7.36 -21.62
N VAL A 591 -32.35 -8.24 -20.93
CA VAL A 591 -30.94 -8.05 -20.57
C VAL A 591 -30.04 -7.92 -21.79
N ASN A 592 -30.19 -8.78 -22.80
CA ASN A 592 -29.40 -8.69 -24.04
C ASN A 592 -29.64 -7.37 -24.78
N TYR A 593 -30.91 -6.94 -24.91
CA TYR A 593 -31.24 -5.65 -25.52
C TYR A 593 -30.64 -4.47 -24.74
N CYS A 594 -30.70 -4.52 -23.40
CA CYS A 594 -30.14 -3.49 -22.54
C CYS A 594 -28.65 -3.25 -22.78
N ILE A 595 -27.87 -4.33 -22.72
CA ILE A 595 -26.40 -4.25 -22.77
C ILE A 595 -25.94 -3.92 -24.19
N ASN A 596 -26.62 -4.45 -25.22
CA ASN A 596 -26.27 -4.14 -26.60
C ASN A 596 -26.56 -2.70 -26.99
N GLU A 597 -27.63 -2.06 -26.49
CA GLU A 597 -27.85 -0.63 -26.72
C GLU A 597 -26.80 0.23 -25.97
N MET A 598 -26.42 -0.14 -24.74
CA MET A 598 -25.35 0.55 -24.01
C MET A 598 -23.98 0.42 -24.69
N LEU A 599 -23.57 -0.80 -25.06
CA LEU A 599 -22.31 -1.05 -25.77
C LEU A 599 -22.28 -0.35 -27.13
N ARG A 600 -23.36 -0.41 -27.90
CA ARG A 600 -23.49 0.25 -29.21
C ARG A 600 -23.32 1.76 -29.10
N LYS A 601 -23.98 2.38 -28.11
CA LYS A 601 -24.00 3.83 -27.89
C LYS A 601 -22.67 4.39 -27.41
N ASP A 602 -22.02 3.70 -26.47
CA ASP A 602 -20.86 4.23 -25.76
C ASP A 602 -19.51 3.69 -26.29
N TYR A 603 -19.51 2.60 -27.08
CA TYR A 603 -18.30 1.93 -27.58
C TYR A 603 -18.42 1.51 -29.06
N ASP A 604 -18.64 2.49 -29.95
CA ASP A 604 -18.47 2.37 -31.41
C ASP A 604 -19.14 1.12 -32.04
N GLY A 605 -20.42 0.89 -31.71
CA GLY A 605 -21.20 -0.19 -32.32
C GLY A 605 -20.87 -1.61 -31.85
N LEU A 606 -20.09 -1.79 -30.78
CA LEU A 606 -19.86 -3.12 -30.20
C LEU A 606 -21.18 -3.77 -29.76
N LEU A 607 -21.29 -5.08 -30.02
CA LEU A 607 -22.38 -5.95 -29.58
C LEU A 607 -21.81 -7.12 -28.77
N GLY A 608 -22.58 -7.61 -27.80
CA GLY A 608 -22.22 -8.74 -26.97
C GLY A 608 -23.38 -9.72 -26.75
N ARG A 609 -23.02 -10.96 -26.42
CA ARG A 609 -23.98 -11.96 -25.96
C ARG A 609 -24.01 -11.95 -24.43
N SER A 610 -25.14 -11.55 -23.87
CA SER A 610 -25.38 -11.45 -22.44
C SER A 610 -26.04 -12.71 -21.88
N THR A 611 -25.72 -13.07 -20.65
CA THR A 611 -26.28 -14.21 -19.92
C THR A 611 -26.53 -13.84 -18.46
N VAL A 612 -27.76 -14.06 -17.97
CA VAL A 612 -28.09 -13.84 -16.56
C VAL A 612 -27.43 -14.90 -15.69
N ILE A 613 -26.78 -14.49 -14.60
CA ILE A 613 -26.25 -15.40 -13.56
C ILE A 613 -27.34 -15.65 -12.50
N TYR A 614 -27.84 -14.59 -11.88
CA TYR A 614 -28.97 -14.60 -10.94
C TYR A 614 -29.60 -13.21 -10.83
N CYS A 615 -30.82 -13.15 -10.29
CA CYS A 615 -31.48 -11.90 -9.92
C CYS A 615 -31.88 -11.88 -8.44
N ASN A 616 -32.02 -10.66 -7.90
CA ASN A 616 -32.46 -10.35 -6.55
C ASN A 616 -33.76 -9.56 -6.59
N THR A 617 -34.64 -9.82 -5.62
CA THR A 617 -35.85 -9.03 -5.37
C THR A 617 -35.91 -8.55 -3.93
N LYS A 618 -36.76 -7.56 -3.66
CA LYS A 618 -37.01 -6.99 -2.32
C LYS A 618 -37.51 -8.01 -1.28
N HIS A 619 -38.03 -9.16 -1.72
CA HIS A 619 -38.58 -10.23 -0.87
C HIS A 619 -37.66 -11.45 -0.72
N ASP A 620 -36.48 -11.46 -1.36
CA ASP A 620 -35.47 -12.50 -1.17
C ASP A 620 -34.97 -12.52 0.28
N SER A 621 -35.40 -13.53 1.05
CA SER A 621 -35.02 -13.73 2.45
C SER A 621 -34.74 -15.20 2.74
N TRP A 622 -33.65 -15.46 3.46
CA TRP A 622 -33.22 -16.81 3.80
C TRP A 622 -34.07 -17.40 4.92
N LYS A 623 -34.81 -18.47 4.61
CA LYS A 623 -35.54 -19.27 5.61
C LYS A 623 -34.56 -20.13 6.40
N ILE A 624 -34.73 -20.16 7.73
CA ILE A 624 -33.97 -20.99 8.66
C ILE A 624 -34.35 -22.46 8.45
N ASP A 625 -33.36 -23.33 8.28
CA ASP A 625 -33.52 -24.78 8.05
C ASP A 625 -32.91 -25.65 9.15
N SER A 626 -33.06 -26.98 9.02
CA SER A 626 -32.67 -27.97 10.03
C SER A 626 -31.19 -27.92 10.42
N TRP A 627 -30.29 -27.52 9.52
CA TRP A 627 -28.87 -27.36 9.86
C TRP A 627 -28.63 -26.14 10.73
N ASP A 628 -29.36 -25.05 10.49
CA ASP A 628 -29.24 -23.82 11.25
C ASP A 628 -29.73 -24.04 12.69
N TYR A 629 -30.86 -24.72 12.89
CA TYR A 629 -31.33 -25.15 14.21
C TYR A 629 -30.30 -26.03 14.95
N LEU A 630 -29.67 -26.98 14.26
CA LEU A 630 -28.60 -27.82 14.83
C LEU A 630 -27.39 -26.97 15.27
N PHE A 631 -26.98 -25.98 14.46
CA PHE A 631 -25.86 -25.10 14.78
C PHE A 631 -26.17 -24.18 15.97
N TYR A 632 -27.35 -23.58 16.04
CA TYR A 632 -27.79 -22.78 17.19
C TYR A 632 -27.89 -23.63 18.48
N PHE A 633 -28.35 -24.87 18.38
CA PHE A 633 -28.34 -25.82 19.51
C PHE A 633 -26.91 -26.11 19.99
N ILE A 634 -25.97 -26.38 19.09
CA ILE A 634 -24.56 -26.65 19.42
C ILE A 634 -23.90 -25.43 20.09
N ILE A 635 -24.10 -24.22 19.55
CA ILE A 635 -23.59 -22.97 20.17
C ILE A 635 -24.17 -22.79 21.58
N THR A 636 -25.47 -23.01 21.74
CA THR A 636 -26.16 -22.85 23.03
C THR A 636 -25.64 -23.86 24.05
N LEU A 637 -25.47 -25.12 23.66
CA LEU A 637 -24.93 -26.19 24.50
C LEU A 637 -23.49 -25.92 24.95
N ILE A 638 -22.60 -25.53 24.02
CA ILE A 638 -21.21 -25.15 24.35
C ILE A 638 -21.21 -23.95 25.32
N SER A 639 -22.03 -22.94 25.06
CA SER A 639 -22.14 -21.75 25.91
C SER A 639 -22.60 -22.10 27.33
N MET A 640 -23.62 -22.96 27.49
CA MET A 640 -24.07 -23.45 28.79
C MET A 640 -22.97 -24.23 29.51
N LEU A 641 -22.31 -25.20 28.84
CA LEU A 641 -21.22 -25.98 29.43
C LEU A 641 -20.06 -25.09 29.89
N THR A 642 -19.73 -24.05 29.12
CA THR A 642 -18.71 -23.07 29.45
C THR A 642 -19.09 -22.20 30.65
N VAL A 643 -20.32 -21.71 30.74
CA VAL A 643 -20.82 -20.95 31.90
C VAL A 643 -20.80 -21.83 33.16
N ILE A 644 -21.38 -23.04 33.09
CA ILE A 644 -21.43 -23.99 34.20
C ILE A 644 -20.01 -24.36 34.65
N GLY A 645 -19.11 -24.71 33.73
CA GLY A 645 -17.73 -25.08 34.05
C GLY A 645 -16.92 -23.94 34.69
N THR A 646 -17.15 -22.70 34.26
CA THR A 646 -16.47 -21.51 34.81
C THR A 646 -17.01 -21.12 36.20
N LEU A 647 -18.33 -21.19 36.40
CA LEU A 647 -18.96 -20.98 37.71
C LEU A 647 -18.55 -22.08 38.71
N TYR A 648 -18.53 -23.34 38.28
CA TYR A 648 -18.17 -24.48 39.13
C TYR A 648 -16.68 -24.48 39.53
N GLU A 649 -15.76 -24.06 38.64
CA GLU A 649 -14.37 -23.81 39.06
C GLU A 649 -14.28 -22.67 40.09
N SER A 650 -15.01 -21.57 39.86
CA SER A 650 -15.02 -20.42 40.76
C SER A 650 -15.52 -20.78 42.16
N TYR A 651 -16.56 -21.63 42.24
CA TYR A 651 -17.08 -22.22 43.47
C TYR A 651 -16.05 -23.13 44.17
N LEU A 652 -15.46 -24.09 43.44
CA LEU A 652 -14.43 -24.99 44.00
C LEU A 652 -13.18 -24.24 44.50
N ARG A 653 -12.81 -23.13 43.84
CA ARG A 653 -11.73 -22.24 44.31
C ARG A 653 -12.14 -21.50 45.58
N ARG A 654 -13.34 -20.92 45.63
CA ARG A 654 -13.86 -20.19 46.80
C ARG A 654 -13.97 -21.09 48.05
N MET A 655 -14.31 -22.37 47.88
CA MET A 655 -14.36 -23.35 48.96
C MET A 655 -13.01 -24.02 49.29
N SER A 656 -11.91 -23.70 48.60
CA SER A 656 -10.61 -24.40 48.66
C SER A 656 -10.60 -25.90 48.28
N LEU A 657 -11.75 -26.50 47.98
CA LEU A 657 -11.92 -27.92 47.61
C LEU A 657 -11.30 -28.30 46.25
N PHE A 658 -10.81 -27.33 45.48
CA PHE A 658 -10.25 -27.51 44.14
C PHE A 658 -9.17 -28.61 44.06
N ALA A 659 -8.32 -28.78 45.09
CA ALA A 659 -7.25 -29.78 45.07
C ALA A 659 -7.77 -31.23 45.05
N ASN A 660 -8.89 -31.51 45.70
CA ASN A 660 -9.45 -32.87 45.81
C ASN A 660 -10.43 -33.14 44.65
N LYS A 661 -11.47 -32.32 44.51
CA LYS A 661 -12.56 -32.60 43.54
C LYS A 661 -12.22 -32.35 42.07
N SER A 662 -11.09 -31.72 41.74
CA SER A 662 -10.73 -31.45 40.33
C SER A 662 -10.30 -32.68 39.51
N LYS A 663 -10.01 -33.82 40.15
CA LYS A 663 -9.89 -35.12 39.46
C LYS A 663 -11.25 -35.67 39.05
N GLU A 664 -12.19 -35.73 40.00
CA GLU A 664 -13.53 -36.33 39.82
C GLU A 664 -14.36 -35.56 38.80
N SER A 665 -14.28 -34.23 38.83
CA SER A 665 -15.08 -33.32 37.98
C SER A 665 -14.33 -32.81 36.74
N SER A 666 -13.32 -33.55 36.27
CA SER A 666 -12.39 -33.14 35.21
C SER A 666 -13.09 -32.70 33.90
N PHE A 667 -14.26 -33.28 33.57
CA PHE A 667 -15.05 -32.93 32.38
C PHE A 667 -15.61 -31.50 32.42
N LEU A 668 -16.36 -31.14 33.46
CA LEU A 668 -16.96 -29.79 33.57
C LEU A 668 -15.89 -28.69 33.67
N ILE A 669 -14.79 -28.97 34.40
CA ILE A 669 -13.66 -28.04 34.52
C ILE A 669 -12.77 -28.05 33.24
N ALA A 670 -13.12 -28.81 32.18
CA ALA A 670 -12.47 -28.67 30.86
C ALA A 670 -12.99 -27.45 30.09
N PHE A 671 -14.26 -27.06 30.29
CA PHE A 671 -14.93 -25.95 29.59
C PHE A 671 -14.75 -24.56 30.26
N SER A 672 -14.01 -24.49 31.37
CA SER A 672 -13.73 -23.25 32.11
C SER A 672 -12.89 -22.26 31.29
N ILE A 673 -13.45 -21.09 30.98
CA ILE A 673 -12.73 -19.99 30.28
C ILE A 673 -11.49 -19.59 31.07
N THR A 674 -11.66 -19.31 32.37
CA THR A 674 -10.57 -18.83 33.24
C THR A 674 -9.38 -19.78 33.23
N ARG A 675 -9.62 -21.10 33.19
CA ARG A 675 -8.57 -22.13 33.11
C ARG A 675 -7.92 -22.18 31.74
N ASN A 676 -8.69 -22.12 30.67
CA ASN A 676 -8.18 -22.28 29.31
C ASN A 676 -7.44 -21.02 28.84
N THR A 677 -7.97 -19.82 29.10
CA THR A 677 -7.25 -18.55 28.90
C THR A 677 -5.97 -18.50 29.74
N LYS A 678 -5.99 -18.97 31.01
CA LYS A 678 -4.76 -19.03 31.83
C LYS A 678 -3.76 -20.06 31.29
N ARG A 679 -4.17 -21.23 30.81
CA ARG A 679 -3.29 -22.22 30.14
C ARG A 679 -2.69 -21.71 28.83
N LEU A 680 -3.43 -20.87 28.10
CA LEU A 680 -2.94 -20.22 26.89
C LEU A 680 -1.82 -19.23 27.23
N MET A 681 -2.12 -18.28 28.12
CA MET A 681 -1.23 -17.17 28.52
C MET A 681 -0.05 -17.62 29.41
N THR A 682 -0.30 -18.29 30.54
CA THR A 682 0.73 -18.74 31.48
C THR A 682 1.19 -20.16 31.17
N SER A 683 1.70 -20.35 29.95
CA SER A 683 2.49 -21.54 29.63
C SER A 683 3.80 -21.51 30.44
N PRO A 684 4.14 -22.53 31.24
CA PRO A 684 5.43 -22.57 31.93
C PRO A 684 6.58 -22.38 30.94
N GLY A 685 7.62 -21.66 31.36
CA GLY A 685 8.88 -21.64 30.62
C GLY A 685 9.41 -23.07 30.49
N PRO A 686 9.87 -23.50 29.30
CA PRO A 686 10.56 -24.77 29.17
C PRO A 686 11.83 -24.76 30.05
N ILE A 687 12.28 -25.94 30.47
CA ILE A 687 13.46 -26.05 31.33
C ILE A 687 14.68 -25.65 30.48
N LYS A 688 15.60 -24.83 31.01
CA LYS A 688 16.85 -24.52 30.30
C LYS A 688 17.59 -25.83 29.98
N GLY A 689 17.98 -26.04 28.73
CA GLY A 689 18.57 -27.29 28.26
C GLY A 689 17.57 -28.43 27.95
N SER A 690 16.28 -28.12 27.81
CA SER A 690 15.30 -29.05 27.22
C SER A 690 15.03 -28.72 25.76
N ILE A 691 14.75 -29.72 24.93
CA ILE A 691 14.44 -29.56 23.49
C ILE A 691 13.24 -28.59 23.30
N GLU A 692 12.29 -28.59 24.23
CA GLU A 692 11.17 -27.62 24.26
C GLU A 692 11.59 -26.15 24.48
N ALA A 693 12.81 -25.88 24.97
CA ALA A 693 13.39 -24.54 25.05
C ALA A 693 14.04 -24.15 23.74
N ASP A 694 14.86 -25.02 23.16
CA ASP A 694 15.60 -24.74 21.92
C ASP A 694 14.67 -24.55 20.71
N LEU A 695 13.45 -25.11 20.77
CA LEU A 695 12.38 -24.95 19.78
C LEU A 695 11.40 -23.79 20.09
N GLN A 696 11.65 -22.95 21.10
CA GLN A 696 10.70 -21.90 21.51
C GLN A 696 10.41 -20.87 20.40
N PHE A 697 11.38 -20.64 19.50
CA PHE A 697 11.22 -19.74 18.35
C PHE A 697 10.17 -20.21 17.32
N LEU A 698 9.79 -21.49 17.31
CA LEU A 698 8.75 -22.02 16.40
C LEU A 698 7.39 -21.33 16.57
N TYR A 699 7.08 -20.87 17.78
CA TYR A 699 5.84 -20.12 18.05
C TYR A 699 5.82 -18.77 17.32
N ALA A 700 6.97 -18.06 17.26
CA ALA A 700 7.10 -16.82 16.51
C ALA A 700 7.07 -17.08 15.00
N LEU A 701 7.75 -18.11 14.52
CA LEU A 701 7.74 -18.47 13.10
C LEU A 701 6.31 -18.77 12.60
N ARG A 702 5.53 -19.56 13.35
CA ARG A 702 4.10 -19.81 13.06
C ARG A 702 3.26 -18.53 13.06
N PHE A 703 3.47 -17.64 14.01
CA PHE A 703 2.75 -16.36 14.04
C PHE A 703 3.05 -15.51 12.80
N LEU A 704 4.34 -15.40 12.42
CA LEU A 704 4.79 -14.61 11.28
C LEU A 704 4.32 -15.22 9.94
N THR A 705 4.38 -16.54 9.77
CA THR A 705 3.84 -17.18 8.56
C THR A 705 2.30 -17.05 8.48
N MET A 706 1.58 -17.06 9.61
CA MET A 706 0.14 -16.81 9.63
C MET A 706 -0.21 -15.37 9.22
N PHE A 707 0.60 -14.38 9.61
CA PHE A 707 0.45 -13.01 9.12
C PHE A 707 0.62 -12.93 7.59
N CYS A 708 1.63 -13.59 7.02
CA CYS A 708 1.82 -13.65 5.58
C CYS A 708 0.67 -14.38 4.85
N VAL A 709 0.16 -15.50 5.40
CA VAL A 709 -0.98 -16.23 4.82
C VAL A 709 -2.26 -15.40 4.83
N ILE A 710 -2.57 -14.70 5.92
CA ILE A 710 -3.72 -13.79 5.98
C ILE A 710 -3.55 -12.62 5.01
N GLY A 711 -2.35 -12.04 4.91
CA GLY A 711 -2.05 -10.99 3.94
C GLY A 711 -2.28 -11.45 2.49
N GLY A 712 -1.71 -12.62 2.12
CA GLY A 712 -1.88 -13.20 0.79
C GLY A 712 -3.33 -13.53 0.44
N HIS A 713 -4.08 -14.15 1.35
CA HIS A 713 -5.51 -14.43 1.13
C HIS A 713 -6.37 -13.15 1.13
N VAL A 714 -6.04 -12.11 1.89
CA VAL A 714 -6.76 -10.83 1.78
C VAL A 714 -6.54 -10.17 0.42
N LEU A 715 -5.32 -10.22 -0.13
CA LEU A 715 -5.05 -9.74 -1.49
C LEU A 715 -5.86 -10.55 -2.52
N LEU A 716 -5.65 -11.87 -2.55
CA LEU A 716 -6.35 -12.80 -3.44
C LEU A 716 -7.87 -12.62 -3.39
N PHE A 717 -8.48 -12.51 -2.20
CA PHE A 717 -9.92 -12.28 -2.10
C PHE A 717 -10.35 -10.89 -2.60
N ASN A 718 -9.55 -9.82 -2.45
CA ASN A 718 -9.90 -8.52 -3.04
C ASN A 718 -9.79 -8.51 -4.57
N GLU A 719 -9.12 -9.50 -5.18
CA GLU A 719 -9.07 -9.69 -6.63
C GLU A 719 -10.27 -10.51 -7.17
N ILE A 720 -11.01 -11.21 -6.30
CA ILE A 720 -12.28 -11.88 -6.65
C ILE A 720 -13.43 -10.87 -6.80
N PHE A 721 -13.49 -9.88 -5.90
CA PHE A 721 -14.61 -8.92 -5.87
C PHE A 721 -14.46 -7.87 -6.98
N PRO A 722 -15.58 -7.42 -7.59
CA PRO A 722 -15.55 -6.41 -8.63
C PRO A 722 -14.90 -5.12 -8.12
N SER A 723 -13.89 -4.64 -8.85
CA SER A 723 -13.18 -3.40 -8.55
C SER A 723 -13.53 -2.32 -9.57
N SER A 724 -13.59 -1.07 -9.11
CA SER A 724 -13.85 0.10 -9.98
C SER A 724 -12.60 0.55 -10.76
N ASN A 725 -11.44 0.01 -10.39
CA ASN A 725 -10.11 0.37 -10.87
C ASN A 725 -9.26 -0.90 -11.05
N PRO A 726 -9.67 -1.86 -11.91
CA PRO A 726 -8.98 -3.15 -12.05
C PRO A 726 -7.53 -3.02 -12.54
N GLU A 727 -7.17 -1.93 -13.23
CA GLU A 727 -5.78 -1.62 -13.58
C GLU A 727 -4.87 -1.46 -12.36
N TYR A 728 -5.42 -1.14 -11.18
CA TYR A 728 -4.65 -1.15 -9.93
C TYR A 728 -4.16 -2.57 -9.59
N ILE A 729 -4.97 -3.61 -9.84
CA ILE A 729 -4.59 -5.02 -9.62
C ILE A 729 -3.51 -5.40 -10.64
N GLU A 730 -3.77 -5.15 -11.93
CA GLU A 730 -2.85 -5.53 -13.02
C GLU A 730 -1.47 -4.86 -12.86
N GLN A 731 -1.43 -3.57 -12.53
CA GLN A 731 -0.20 -2.85 -12.21
C GLN A 731 0.49 -3.40 -10.95
N LYS A 732 -0.24 -3.97 -9.99
CA LYS A 732 0.38 -4.64 -8.83
C LYS A 732 1.15 -5.88 -9.26
N TYR A 733 0.76 -6.62 -10.31
CA TYR A 733 1.54 -7.75 -10.83
C TYR A 733 2.92 -7.34 -11.39
N HIS A 734 3.15 -6.05 -11.65
CA HIS A 734 4.47 -5.53 -12.06
C HIS A 734 5.37 -5.18 -10.85
N GLU A 735 4.82 -5.11 -9.63
CA GLU A 735 5.61 -4.85 -8.42
C GLU A 735 6.27 -6.13 -7.88
N ILE A 736 7.59 -6.09 -7.68
CA ILE A 736 8.38 -7.22 -7.14
C ILE A 736 7.82 -7.71 -5.78
N LEU A 737 7.28 -6.82 -4.96
CA LEU A 737 6.65 -7.18 -3.69
C LEU A 737 5.35 -7.98 -3.86
N THR A 738 4.54 -7.66 -4.87
CA THR A 738 3.35 -8.47 -5.21
C THR A 738 3.79 -9.81 -5.76
N MET A 739 4.79 -9.86 -6.64
CA MET A 739 5.34 -11.13 -7.15
C MET A 739 5.92 -12.02 -6.04
N LEU A 740 6.52 -11.41 -5.01
CA LEU A 740 6.97 -12.10 -3.79
C LEU A 740 5.80 -12.72 -2.99
N LEU A 741 4.68 -12.01 -2.91
CA LEU A 741 3.46 -12.44 -2.21
C LEU A 741 2.61 -13.42 -3.05
N ALA A 742 2.60 -13.32 -4.38
CA ALA A 742 1.98 -14.27 -5.30
C ALA A 742 2.75 -15.60 -5.32
N ASN A 743 4.09 -15.57 -5.24
CA ASN A 743 4.89 -16.76 -4.93
C ASN A 743 4.69 -17.25 -3.47
N GLY A 744 3.91 -16.53 -2.66
CA GLY A 744 3.57 -16.82 -1.27
C GLY A 744 2.81 -18.13 -1.07
N PHE A 745 2.29 -18.75 -2.12
CA PHE A 745 1.83 -20.16 -2.11
C PHE A 745 2.89 -21.12 -1.52
N LYS A 746 4.19 -20.81 -1.63
CA LYS A 746 5.30 -21.57 -1.01
C LYS A 746 5.47 -21.32 0.49
N VAL A 747 4.90 -20.26 1.07
CA VAL A 747 4.97 -19.98 2.53
C VAL A 747 4.32 -21.10 3.34
N ILE A 748 3.26 -21.72 2.81
CA ILE A 748 2.56 -22.85 3.43
C ILE A 748 3.48 -24.07 3.59
N GLU A 749 4.46 -24.26 2.71
CA GLU A 749 5.43 -25.35 2.81
C GLU A 749 6.27 -25.28 4.11
N THR A 750 6.46 -24.07 4.66
CA THR A 750 7.08 -23.85 5.98
C THR A 750 6.32 -24.56 7.10
N TYR A 751 4.99 -24.70 7.00
CA TYR A 751 4.21 -25.46 7.96
C TYR A 751 4.42 -26.97 7.84
N PHE A 752 4.59 -27.51 6.63
CA PHE A 752 4.94 -28.93 6.43
C PHE A 752 6.32 -29.23 7.05
N ILE A 753 7.32 -28.36 6.87
CA ILE A 753 8.64 -28.46 7.51
C ILE A 753 8.52 -28.48 9.05
N ILE A 754 7.75 -27.56 9.63
CA ILE A 754 7.52 -27.51 11.08
C ILE A 754 6.78 -28.77 11.57
N SER A 755 5.83 -29.29 10.79
CA SER A 755 5.07 -30.51 11.11
C SER A 755 5.99 -31.74 11.12
N GLY A 756 6.80 -31.93 10.08
CA GLY A 756 7.77 -33.03 9.97
C GLY A 756 8.87 -32.99 11.02
N LEU A 757 9.42 -31.80 11.31
CA LEU A 757 10.39 -31.60 12.39
C LEU A 757 9.80 -32.00 13.76
N LEU A 758 8.62 -31.48 14.10
CA LEU A 758 7.97 -31.81 15.37
C LEU A 758 7.54 -33.28 15.44
N MET A 759 7.05 -33.86 14.35
CA MET A 759 6.70 -35.28 14.27
C MET A 759 7.90 -36.16 14.62
N SER A 760 9.03 -35.90 13.95
CA SER A 760 10.28 -36.64 14.16
C SER A 760 10.78 -36.53 15.60
N ILE A 761 10.75 -35.34 16.19
CA ILE A 761 11.21 -35.10 17.56
C ILE A 761 10.30 -35.79 18.60
N HIS A 762 8.97 -35.73 18.45
CA HIS A 762 8.06 -36.43 19.36
C HIS A 762 8.25 -37.95 19.28
N LEU A 763 8.41 -38.49 18.07
CA LEU A 763 8.59 -39.93 17.86
C LEU A 763 9.94 -40.43 18.40
N LEU A 764 11.04 -39.72 18.14
CA LEU A 764 12.36 -40.05 18.69
C LEU A 764 12.35 -40.04 20.24
N LYS A 765 11.72 -39.02 20.85
CA LYS A 765 11.57 -38.88 22.31
C LYS A 765 10.66 -39.96 22.94
N PHE A 766 9.86 -40.63 22.13
CA PHE A 766 8.99 -41.75 22.55
C PHE A 766 9.73 -43.09 22.42
N THR A 767 10.35 -43.36 21.26
CA THR A 767 11.16 -44.57 21.02
C THR A 767 12.38 -44.66 21.95
N SER A 768 12.96 -43.52 22.38
CA SER A 768 14.05 -43.50 23.37
C SER A 768 13.61 -43.85 24.80
N LYS A 769 12.31 -44.04 25.05
CA LYS A 769 11.75 -44.48 26.33
C LYS A 769 11.24 -45.91 26.31
N GLU A 770 10.60 -46.33 25.22
CA GLU A 770 10.06 -47.68 25.05
C GLU A 770 10.37 -48.18 23.62
N PRO A 771 11.13 -49.29 23.46
CA PRO A 771 11.64 -49.72 22.15
C PRO A 771 10.59 -50.42 21.27
N GLU A 772 9.50 -50.93 21.84
CA GLU A 772 8.47 -51.68 21.10
C GLU A 772 7.43 -50.75 20.42
N PHE A 773 7.80 -50.18 19.27
CA PHE A 773 6.88 -49.39 18.46
C PHE A 773 6.04 -50.25 17.49
N GLY A 774 4.88 -50.71 17.94
CA GLY A 774 3.92 -51.49 17.14
C GLY A 774 2.80 -50.68 16.47
N VAL A 775 2.17 -51.24 15.44
CA VAL A 775 1.06 -50.63 14.66
C VAL A 775 -0.11 -50.15 15.55
N LYS A 776 -0.37 -50.83 16.67
CA LYS A 776 -1.38 -50.40 17.67
C LYS A 776 -1.09 -49.00 18.23
N ARG A 777 0.18 -48.63 18.44
CA ARG A 777 0.58 -47.29 18.92
C ARG A 777 0.62 -46.24 17.81
N LEU A 778 0.94 -46.64 16.57
CA LEU A 778 0.74 -45.80 15.38
C LEU A 778 -0.73 -45.35 15.29
N PHE A 779 -1.67 -46.31 15.36
CA PHE A 779 -3.10 -46.02 15.33
C PHE A 779 -3.54 -45.11 16.48
N GLN A 780 -3.07 -45.34 17.71
CA GLN A 780 -3.36 -44.46 18.85
C GLN A 780 -2.83 -43.03 18.66
N ALA A 781 -1.62 -42.86 18.12
CA ALA A 781 -1.04 -41.53 17.85
C ALA A 781 -1.79 -40.77 16.74
N LEU A 782 -2.18 -41.47 15.67
CA LEU A 782 -3.01 -40.92 14.59
C LEU A 782 -4.40 -40.55 15.08
N MET A 783 -5.06 -41.43 15.86
CA MET A 783 -6.38 -41.19 16.44
C MET A 783 -6.37 -40.01 17.42
N TYR A 784 -5.32 -39.86 18.23
CA TYR A 784 -5.13 -38.71 19.11
C TYR A 784 -4.96 -37.39 18.32
N ARG A 785 -4.25 -37.40 17.19
CA ARG A 785 -4.15 -36.24 16.27
C ARG A 785 -5.51 -35.92 15.66
N TYR A 786 -6.21 -36.93 15.14
CA TYR A 786 -7.53 -36.81 14.51
C TYR A 786 -8.56 -36.18 15.46
N LEU A 787 -8.78 -36.81 16.63
CA LEU A 787 -9.75 -36.36 17.62
C LEU A 787 -9.42 -34.99 18.24
N ARG A 788 -8.17 -34.52 18.16
CA ARG A 788 -7.81 -33.14 18.54
C ARG A 788 -8.23 -32.11 17.50
N LEU A 789 -8.05 -32.39 16.21
CA LEU A 789 -8.25 -31.42 15.12
C LEU A 789 -9.74 -31.28 14.77
N ILE A 790 -10.43 -32.41 14.66
CA ILE A 790 -11.79 -32.52 14.10
C ILE A 790 -12.85 -31.64 14.79
N PRO A 791 -12.91 -31.46 16.12
CA PRO A 791 -13.95 -30.64 16.76
C PRO A 791 -13.97 -29.17 16.29
N THR A 792 -12.79 -28.59 16.01
CA THR A 792 -12.70 -27.20 15.51
C THR A 792 -13.04 -27.13 14.02
N VAL A 793 -12.68 -28.16 13.24
CA VAL A 793 -13.02 -28.28 11.82
C VAL A 793 -14.53 -28.41 11.64
N ILE A 794 -15.21 -29.30 12.38
CA ILE A 794 -16.66 -29.47 12.34
C ILE A 794 -17.38 -28.15 12.63
N PHE A 795 -16.97 -27.41 13.67
CA PHE A 795 -17.60 -26.14 14.00
C PHE A 795 -17.50 -25.09 12.88
N VAL A 796 -16.33 -25.00 12.22
CA VAL A 796 -16.13 -24.06 11.10
C VAL A 796 -16.86 -24.51 9.84
N ILE A 797 -16.95 -25.82 9.56
CA ILE A 797 -17.79 -26.36 8.48
C ILE A 797 -19.25 -25.97 8.70
N LEU A 798 -19.80 -26.26 9.88
CA LEU A 798 -21.18 -25.93 10.22
C LEU A 798 -21.46 -24.42 10.10
N ALA A 799 -20.54 -23.56 10.56
CA ALA A 799 -20.67 -22.11 10.42
C ALA A 799 -20.73 -21.63 8.96
N ASN A 800 -20.06 -22.31 8.02
CA ASN A 800 -20.14 -22.02 6.58
C ASN A 800 -21.39 -22.64 5.92
N MET A 801 -21.88 -23.78 6.42
CA MET A 801 -23.15 -24.39 5.98
C MET A 801 -24.41 -23.61 6.43
N THR A 802 -24.31 -22.78 7.47
CA THR A 802 -25.46 -22.20 8.19
C THR A 802 -25.33 -20.68 8.29
N LEU A 803 -24.67 -20.19 9.34
CA LEU A 803 -24.54 -18.79 9.73
C LEU A 803 -24.08 -17.87 8.60
N LEU A 804 -23.20 -18.33 7.70
CA LEU A 804 -22.62 -17.54 6.62
C LEU A 804 -23.68 -16.75 5.83
N ILE A 805 -24.71 -17.41 5.27
CA ILE A 805 -25.73 -16.71 4.45
C ILE A 805 -26.57 -15.69 5.23
N HIS A 806 -26.62 -15.77 6.56
CA HIS A 806 -27.43 -14.90 7.41
C HIS A 806 -26.71 -13.62 7.86
N ILE A 807 -25.39 -13.48 7.65
CA ILE A 807 -24.63 -12.31 8.15
C ILE A 807 -24.74 -11.09 7.22
N GLN A 808 -24.82 -11.26 5.90
CA GLN A 808 -24.84 -10.17 4.92
C GLN A 808 -25.99 -10.30 3.92
N ASN A 809 -26.33 -9.20 3.22
CA ASN A 809 -27.40 -9.14 2.23
C ASN A 809 -27.05 -8.40 0.92
N GLY A 810 -25.75 -8.14 0.68
CA GLY A 810 -25.27 -7.52 -0.55
C GLY A 810 -25.54 -8.40 -1.80
N PRO A 811 -25.63 -7.81 -3.01
CA PRO A 811 -25.87 -8.54 -4.26
C PRO A 811 -24.86 -9.68 -4.45
N LEU A 812 -23.59 -9.38 -4.25
CA LEU A 812 -22.46 -10.30 -4.40
C LEU A 812 -22.45 -11.43 -3.36
N TRP A 813 -23.23 -11.33 -2.29
CA TRP A 813 -23.24 -12.36 -1.24
C TRP A 813 -23.82 -13.68 -1.71
N LYS A 814 -24.72 -13.68 -2.70
CA LYS A 814 -25.16 -14.92 -3.37
C LYS A 814 -23.97 -15.63 -4.05
N MET A 815 -23.14 -14.90 -4.80
CA MET A 815 -22.03 -15.51 -5.55
C MET A 815 -21.00 -16.22 -4.65
N ILE A 816 -20.75 -15.74 -3.43
CA ILE A 816 -19.65 -16.22 -2.57
C ILE A 816 -20.14 -16.92 -1.30
N GLY A 817 -21.20 -16.42 -0.67
CA GLY A 817 -21.79 -17.02 0.54
C GLY A 817 -22.71 -18.21 0.24
N GLU A 818 -23.52 -18.15 -0.82
CA GLU A 818 -24.40 -19.25 -1.22
C GLU A 818 -23.58 -20.42 -1.81
N THR A 819 -22.61 -20.13 -2.68
CA THR A 819 -21.77 -21.14 -3.32
C THR A 819 -20.95 -21.94 -2.29
N GLU A 820 -20.30 -21.28 -1.31
CA GLU A 820 -19.60 -21.97 -0.22
C GLU A 820 -20.56 -22.80 0.64
N ARG A 821 -21.76 -22.27 0.95
CA ARG A 821 -22.79 -23.01 1.70
C ARG A 821 -23.23 -24.27 0.94
N THR A 822 -23.43 -24.19 -0.37
CA THR A 822 -23.83 -25.31 -1.23
C THR A 822 -22.71 -26.34 -1.34
N PHE A 823 -21.47 -25.93 -1.64
CA PHE A 823 -20.31 -26.82 -1.66
C PHE A 823 -20.09 -27.51 -0.30
N CYS A 824 -20.26 -26.80 0.82
CA CYS A 824 -20.19 -27.42 2.14
C CYS A 824 -21.38 -28.33 2.47
N ARG A 825 -22.60 -28.03 2.06
CA ARG A 825 -23.75 -28.92 2.28
C ARG A 825 -23.64 -30.23 1.49
N ASN A 826 -23.05 -30.19 0.30
CA ASN A 826 -22.81 -31.38 -0.52
C ASN A 826 -21.57 -32.17 -0.03
N ASN A 827 -20.44 -31.48 0.20
CA ASN A 827 -19.12 -32.11 0.26
C ASN A 827 -18.41 -32.05 1.63
N TRP A 828 -19.07 -31.62 2.71
CA TRP A 828 -18.50 -31.55 4.07
C TRP A 828 -17.75 -32.81 4.52
N TRP A 829 -18.25 -33.99 4.15
CA TRP A 829 -17.70 -35.28 4.54
C TRP A 829 -16.25 -35.51 4.08
N THR A 830 -15.86 -34.96 2.93
CA THR A 830 -14.50 -35.05 2.37
C THR A 830 -13.44 -34.41 3.29
N ASN A 831 -13.81 -33.35 4.00
CA ASN A 831 -12.97 -32.65 4.97
C ASN A 831 -12.77 -33.48 6.25
N LEU A 832 -13.81 -34.20 6.71
CA LEU A 832 -13.72 -35.02 7.93
C LEU A 832 -12.89 -36.30 7.72
N LEU A 833 -12.82 -36.78 6.48
CA LEU A 833 -11.95 -37.90 6.08
C LEU A 833 -10.54 -37.44 5.67
N PHE A 834 -10.28 -36.13 5.57
CA PHE A 834 -9.01 -35.56 5.09
C PHE A 834 -8.62 -36.05 3.68
N ILE A 835 -9.58 -36.04 2.74
CA ILE A 835 -9.41 -36.45 1.32
C ILE A 835 -9.90 -35.40 0.31
N ASN A 836 -10.32 -34.22 0.78
CA ASN A 836 -10.74 -33.08 -0.05
C ASN A 836 -9.61 -32.45 -0.89
N ASN A 837 -8.40 -33.00 -0.84
CA ASN A 837 -7.26 -32.67 -1.71
C ASN A 837 -7.15 -33.60 -2.94
N TYR A 838 -8.09 -34.54 -3.11
CA TYR A 838 -8.20 -35.44 -4.27
C TYR A 838 -9.64 -35.66 -4.75
N ILE A 839 -10.65 -35.51 -3.88
CA ILE A 839 -12.07 -35.70 -4.21
C ILE A 839 -12.81 -34.36 -4.02
N HIS A 840 -13.73 -34.03 -4.94
CA HIS A 840 -14.50 -32.77 -4.94
C HIS A 840 -13.61 -31.51 -4.89
N VAL A 841 -12.60 -31.47 -5.76
CA VAL A 841 -11.60 -30.38 -5.84
C VAL A 841 -12.12 -29.18 -6.65
N GLN A 842 -13.14 -29.38 -7.48
CA GLN A 842 -13.81 -28.34 -8.29
C GLN A 842 -14.92 -27.63 -7.51
N ASP A 843 -15.49 -28.32 -6.54
CA ASP A 843 -16.60 -27.94 -5.66
C ASP A 843 -16.21 -28.02 -4.16
N PRO A 844 -15.09 -27.39 -3.73
CA PRO A 844 -14.48 -27.64 -2.43
C PRO A 844 -15.20 -26.93 -1.27
N CYS A 845 -15.57 -27.68 -0.24
CA CYS A 845 -15.96 -27.11 1.06
C CYS A 845 -14.74 -26.67 1.87
N LEU A 846 -14.75 -25.44 2.41
CA LEU A 846 -13.66 -24.83 3.17
C LEU A 846 -12.31 -24.90 2.45
N GLN A 847 -12.23 -24.38 1.22
CA GLN A 847 -11.08 -24.50 0.32
C GLN A 847 -9.68 -24.48 0.97
N GLN A 848 -9.41 -23.64 1.98
CA GLN A 848 -8.13 -23.61 2.72
C GLN A 848 -7.75 -24.92 3.48
N SER A 849 -8.69 -25.85 3.65
CA SER A 849 -8.51 -27.10 4.41
C SER A 849 -7.62 -28.13 3.73
N TRP A 850 -7.37 -28.00 2.41
CA TRP A 850 -6.51 -28.93 1.65
C TRP A 850 -5.14 -29.11 2.32
N PHE A 851 -4.60 -28.04 2.92
CA PHE A 851 -3.37 -28.06 3.70
C PHE A 851 -3.42 -29.08 4.85
N LEU A 852 -4.55 -29.11 5.58
CA LEU A 852 -4.75 -29.99 6.74
C LEU A 852 -4.91 -31.45 6.31
N ALA A 853 -5.55 -31.69 5.16
CA ALA A 853 -5.60 -33.02 4.54
C ALA A 853 -4.20 -33.51 4.15
N THR A 854 -3.44 -32.68 3.42
CA THR A 854 -2.06 -32.99 3.02
C THR A 854 -1.14 -33.18 4.25
N ASP A 855 -1.24 -32.36 5.29
CA ASP A 855 -0.49 -32.51 6.55
C ASP A 855 -0.83 -33.82 7.31
N PHE A 856 -2.09 -34.25 7.30
CA PHE A 856 -2.52 -35.51 7.91
C PHE A 856 -2.02 -36.72 7.10
N GLN A 857 -2.10 -36.67 5.77
CA GLN A 857 -1.58 -37.72 4.89
C GLN A 857 -0.04 -37.84 4.95
N LEU A 858 0.69 -36.71 4.91
CA LEU A 858 2.14 -36.67 5.12
C LEU A 858 2.53 -37.19 6.50
N THR A 859 1.70 -36.97 7.52
CA THR A 859 1.92 -37.54 8.87
C THR A 859 1.84 -39.06 8.87
N ILE A 860 0.86 -39.66 8.19
CA ILE A 860 0.72 -41.12 8.08
C ILE A 860 1.95 -41.71 7.37
N ILE A 861 2.36 -41.11 6.25
CA ILE A 861 3.55 -41.52 5.48
C ILE A 861 4.81 -41.37 6.34
N GLY A 862 5.01 -40.21 6.98
CA GLY A 862 6.19 -39.90 7.79
C GLY A 862 6.34 -40.80 9.01
N MET A 863 5.25 -41.07 9.74
CA MET A 863 5.27 -42.05 10.82
C MET A 863 5.61 -43.46 10.29
N SER A 864 5.01 -43.88 9.16
CA SER A 864 5.25 -45.21 8.58
C SER A 864 6.71 -45.40 8.13
N ILE A 865 7.30 -44.38 7.49
CA ILE A 865 8.73 -44.35 7.15
C ILE A 865 9.57 -44.51 8.42
N MET A 866 9.28 -43.75 9.48
CA MET A 866 10.05 -43.82 10.73
C MET A 866 9.99 -45.21 11.41
N ILE A 867 8.89 -45.96 11.29
CA ILE A 867 8.81 -47.36 11.76
C ILE A 867 9.76 -48.25 10.95
N LEU A 868 9.79 -48.08 9.62
CA LEU A 868 10.71 -48.82 8.74
C LEU A 868 12.18 -48.48 9.02
N LEU A 869 12.49 -47.21 9.30
CA LEU A 869 13.83 -46.76 9.71
C LEU A 869 14.25 -47.37 11.07
N GLN A 870 13.32 -47.55 12.01
CA GLN A 870 13.57 -48.23 13.29
C GLN A 870 13.80 -49.74 13.10
N LYS A 871 13.05 -50.39 12.22
CA LYS A 871 13.18 -51.84 11.93
C LYS A 871 14.43 -52.16 11.09
N PHE A 872 14.88 -51.25 10.23
CA PHE A 872 16.00 -51.44 9.30
C PHE A 872 17.05 -50.31 9.39
N PRO A 873 17.74 -50.14 10.54
CA PRO A 873 18.62 -48.99 10.79
C PRO A 873 19.82 -48.89 9.83
N LYS A 874 20.28 -50.03 9.26
CA LYS A 874 21.34 -50.04 8.22
C LYS A 874 20.90 -49.39 6.91
N CYS A 875 19.60 -49.35 6.62
CA CYS A 875 19.03 -48.86 5.35
C CYS A 875 18.62 -47.38 5.39
N ILE A 876 18.77 -46.69 6.53
CA ILE A 876 18.24 -45.32 6.76
C ILE A 876 18.69 -44.34 5.66
N LYS A 877 19.99 -44.30 5.35
CA LYS A 877 20.54 -43.39 4.33
C LYS A 877 19.95 -43.67 2.94
N THR A 878 19.77 -44.93 2.60
CA THR A 878 19.21 -45.37 1.31
C THR A 878 17.73 -45.04 1.19
N ILE A 879 16.93 -45.32 2.24
CA ILE A 879 15.49 -45.04 2.26
C ILE A 879 15.22 -43.54 2.16
N LEU A 880 15.95 -42.71 2.93
CA LEU A 880 15.82 -41.25 2.87
C LEU A 880 16.32 -40.69 1.53
N GLY A 881 17.42 -41.20 0.99
CA GLY A 881 17.93 -40.80 -0.32
C GLY A 881 16.94 -41.10 -1.46
N ILE A 882 16.35 -42.29 -1.48
CA ILE A 882 15.30 -42.68 -2.44
C ILE A 882 14.07 -41.78 -2.28
N GLY A 883 13.63 -41.50 -1.04
CA GLY A 883 12.52 -40.58 -0.78
C GLY A 883 12.75 -39.18 -1.35
N ILE A 884 13.95 -38.62 -1.16
CA ILE A 884 14.34 -37.31 -1.73
C ILE A 884 14.33 -37.36 -3.27
N ILE A 885 14.92 -38.40 -3.87
CA ILE A 885 14.97 -38.56 -5.33
C ILE A 885 13.57 -38.66 -5.95
N ILE A 886 12.68 -39.48 -5.37
CA ILE A 886 11.27 -39.58 -5.81
C ILE A 886 10.59 -38.21 -5.71
N SER A 887 10.85 -37.47 -4.64
CA SER A 887 10.27 -36.13 -4.43
C SER A 887 10.81 -35.02 -5.33
N MET A 888 11.96 -35.22 -5.99
CA MET A 888 12.41 -34.39 -7.13
C MET A 888 11.71 -34.79 -8.43
N ILE A 889 11.70 -36.10 -8.72
CA ILE A 889 11.33 -36.64 -10.03
C ILE A 889 9.83 -36.50 -10.28
N VAL A 890 8.98 -36.81 -9.30
CA VAL A 890 7.51 -36.81 -9.50
C VAL A 890 6.98 -35.42 -9.89
N PRO A 891 7.29 -34.30 -9.19
CA PRO A 891 6.83 -32.99 -9.63
C PRO A 891 7.36 -32.55 -11.00
N GLY A 892 8.61 -32.91 -11.33
CA GLY A 892 9.21 -32.60 -12.63
C GLY A 892 8.54 -33.34 -13.80
N ILE A 893 8.22 -34.64 -13.62
CA ILE A 893 7.48 -35.43 -14.61
C ILE A 893 6.06 -34.89 -14.79
N VAL A 894 5.34 -34.61 -13.71
CA VAL A 894 3.97 -34.06 -13.79
C VAL A 894 3.95 -32.72 -14.52
N ALA A 895 4.86 -31.79 -14.18
CA ALA A 895 4.96 -30.51 -14.88
C ALA A 895 5.23 -30.66 -16.38
N TYR A 896 6.14 -31.57 -16.76
CA TYR A 896 6.50 -31.83 -18.15
C TYR A 896 5.33 -32.45 -18.95
N MET A 897 4.68 -33.48 -18.41
CA MET A 897 3.59 -34.21 -19.06
C MET A 897 2.29 -33.41 -19.16
N LYS A 898 2.04 -32.47 -18.23
CA LYS A 898 0.84 -31.63 -18.21
C LYS A 898 1.03 -30.24 -18.82
N HIS A 899 2.23 -29.94 -19.35
CA HIS A 899 2.59 -28.64 -19.93
C HIS A 899 2.40 -27.44 -18.96
N PHE A 900 2.63 -27.66 -17.65
CA PHE A 900 2.53 -26.61 -16.64
C PHE A 900 3.71 -25.62 -16.71
N ASP A 901 3.53 -24.45 -16.11
CA ASP A 901 4.58 -23.44 -15.95
C ASP A 901 5.55 -23.81 -14.81
N GLY A 902 6.75 -23.23 -14.81
CA GLY A 902 7.79 -23.52 -13.80
C GLY A 902 7.50 -22.98 -12.40
N VAL A 903 6.45 -22.16 -12.29
CA VAL A 903 5.96 -21.46 -11.10
C VAL A 903 4.44 -21.44 -11.21
N MET A 904 3.75 -21.33 -10.08
CA MET A 904 2.30 -21.13 -10.06
C MET A 904 1.96 -19.72 -10.59
N LEU A 905 1.53 -19.64 -11.84
CA LEU A 905 1.13 -18.39 -12.51
C LEU A 905 -0.39 -18.30 -12.56
N VAL A 906 -1.01 -17.82 -11.49
CA VAL A 906 -2.47 -17.59 -11.44
C VAL A 906 -2.79 -16.30 -12.21
N SER A 907 -3.70 -16.36 -13.19
CA SER A 907 -4.17 -15.16 -13.88
C SER A 907 -5.28 -14.45 -13.10
N PRO A 908 -5.46 -13.13 -13.26
CA PRO A 908 -6.57 -12.41 -12.62
C PRO A 908 -7.95 -12.95 -13.02
N GLU A 909 -8.10 -13.47 -14.25
CA GLU A 909 -9.36 -14.08 -14.71
C GLU A 909 -9.70 -15.39 -13.96
N GLU A 910 -8.70 -16.23 -13.66
CA GLU A 910 -8.89 -17.46 -12.87
C GLU A 910 -9.18 -17.16 -11.38
N MET A 911 -8.71 -16.01 -10.87
CA MET A 911 -9.03 -15.56 -9.51
C MET A 911 -10.51 -15.22 -9.32
N LYS A 912 -11.23 -14.72 -10.35
CA LYS A 912 -12.70 -14.49 -10.29
C LYS A 912 -13.47 -15.74 -9.83
N TYR A 913 -12.95 -16.93 -10.10
CA TYR A 913 -13.54 -18.23 -9.74
C TYR A 913 -12.79 -18.92 -8.59
N VAL A 914 -12.06 -18.16 -7.77
CA VAL A 914 -11.30 -18.64 -6.61
C VAL A 914 -10.30 -19.76 -6.95
N MET A 915 -9.83 -19.81 -8.21
CA MET A 915 -9.01 -20.90 -8.77
C MET A 915 -9.70 -22.28 -8.83
N TRP A 916 -11.02 -22.39 -8.60
CA TRP A 916 -11.76 -23.68 -8.60
C TRP A 916 -11.61 -24.48 -9.90
N PHE A 917 -11.38 -23.80 -11.03
CA PHE A 917 -11.22 -24.43 -12.35
C PHE A 917 -9.77 -24.45 -12.88
N ASP A 918 -8.79 -23.89 -12.14
CA ASP A 918 -7.38 -23.93 -12.55
C ASP A 918 -6.80 -25.34 -12.36
N LYS A 919 -6.34 -25.93 -13.46
CA LYS A 919 -5.71 -27.25 -13.49
C LYS A 919 -4.38 -27.28 -12.76
N MET A 920 -3.66 -26.16 -12.65
CA MET A 920 -2.42 -26.07 -11.89
C MET A 920 -2.69 -26.07 -10.38
N TYR A 921 -3.70 -25.33 -9.92
CA TYR A 921 -4.21 -25.39 -8.56
C TYR A 921 -4.68 -26.80 -8.18
N GLN A 922 -5.54 -27.41 -9.00
CA GLN A 922 -6.09 -28.76 -8.77
C GLN A 922 -5.03 -29.87 -8.81
N GLU A 923 -4.24 -29.96 -9.89
CA GLU A 923 -3.39 -31.13 -10.15
C GLU A 923 -1.93 -30.97 -9.68
N PHE A 924 -1.44 -29.73 -9.52
CA PHE A 924 -0.02 -29.46 -9.22
C PHE A 924 0.21 -28.84 -7.84
N TYR A 925 -0.68 -27.96 -7.35
CA TYR A 925 -0.48 -27.27 -6.08
C TYR A 925 -1.01 -28.05 -4.87
N ILE A 926 -2.28 -28.44 -4.89
CA ILE A 926 -2.97 -29.11 -3.78
C ILE A 926 -2.40 -30.52 -3.43
N PRO A 927 -2.12 -31.42 -4.40
CA PRO A 927 -1.94 -32.84 -4.08
C PRO A 927 -0.74 -33.17 -3.19
N THR A 928 -0.92 -34.16 -2.31
CA THR A 928 0.10 -34.55 -1.32
C THR A 928 1.43 -34.98 -1.94
N HIS A 929 1.40 -35.71 -3.06
CA HIS A 929 2.62 -36.19 -3.72
C HIS A 929 3.47 -35.04 -4.29
N MET A 930 2.85 -33.91 -4.63
CA MET A 930 3.53 -32.70 -5.14
C MET A 930 4.18 -31.84 -4.03
N ASN A 931 3.84 -32.12 -2.77
CA ASN A 931 4.35 -31.40 -1.59
C ASN A 931 5.24 -32.27 -0.68
N PHE A 932 5.43 -33.55 -1.04
CA PHE A 932 6.25 -34.50 -0.28
C PHE A 932 7.73 -34.08 -0.16
N GLY A 933 8.31 -33.43 -1.17
CA GLY A 933 9.70 -32.96 -1.14
C GLY A 933 9.93 -31.82 -0.15
N SER A 934 8.98 -30.90 -0.03
CA SER A 934 9.08 -29.77 0.89
C SER A 934 8.96 -30.18 2.36
N TYR A 935 8.32 -31.31 2.65
CA TYR A 935 8.29 -31.93 3.99
C TYR A 935 9.67 -32.44 4.44
N LEU A 936 10.63 -32.63 3.52
CA LEU A 936 11.92 -33.27 3.80
C LEU A 936 13.07 -32.27 4.09
N SER A 937 12.94 -30.95 3.84
CA SER A 937 14.10 -30.02 3.79
C SER A 937 13.75 -28.44 3.85
N GLY A 938 14.42 -27.43 3.21
CA GLY A 938 14.10 -25.92 3.16
C GLY A 938 14.79 -24.68 2.31
N MET A 939 15.55 -24.67 1.15
CA MET A 939 16.73 -23.79 0.69
C MET A 939 16.65 -22.89 -0.54
N ILE A 940 17.37 -21.76 -0.53
CA ILE A 940 17.60 -20.81 -1.65
C ILE A 940 16.37 -19.93 -1.86
N ILE A 941 16.17 -19.06 -0.87
CA ILE A 941 14.97 -18.28 -0.69
C ILE A 941 14.86 -17.07 -1.65
N VAL A 942 15.97 -16.58 -2.23
CA VAL A 942 15.94 -15.34 -3.04
C VAL A 942 15.78 -15.63 -4.54
N SER A 943 16.64 -16.47 -5.12
CA SER A 943 16.67 -16.72 -6.57
C SER A 943 15.39 -17.36 -7.12
N ILE A 944 14.64 -18.07 -6.28
CA ILE A 944 13.43 -18.80 -6.67
C ILE A 944 12.17 -17.93 -6.57
N LEU A 945 12.10 -17.00 -5.63
CA LEU A 945 10.96 -16.08 -5.54
C LEU A 945 10.99 -15.03 -6.66
N LEU A 946 12.18 -14.67 -7.17
CA LEU A 946 12.34 -13.82 -8.36
C LEU A 946 12.07 -14.56 -9.68
N SER A 947 12.00 -15.90 -9.69
CA SER A 947 11.78 -16.66 -10.93
C SER A 947 10.42 -16.43 -11.57
N GLY A 948 9.38 -16.13 -10.77
CA GLY A 948 8.03 -15.85 -11.27
C GLY A 948 8.02 -14.70 -12.28
N TYR A 949 8.85 -13.67 -12.04
CA TYR A 949 9.07 -12.59 -13.00
C TYR A 949 9.57 -13.12 -14.35
N VAL A 950 10.62 -13.95 -14.34
CA VAL A 950 11.23 -14.54 -15.55
C VAL A 950 10.22 -15.39 -16.33
N PHE A 951 9.39 -16.19 -15.65
CA PHE A 951 8.35 -17.00 -16.30
C PHE A 951 7.16 -16.17 -16.82
N TYR A 952 6.74 -15.10 -16.12
CA TYR A 952 5.73 -14.17 -16.61
C TYR A 952 6.21 -13.32 -17.81
N GLU A 953 7.52 -13.05 -17.92
CA GLU A 953 8.10 -12.16 -18.93
C GLU A 953 8.50 -12.90 -20.22
N ASN A 954 9.05 -14.12 -20.11
CA ASN A 954 9.74 -14.79 -21.24
C ASN A 954 8.93 -15.92 -21.92
N ASN A 955 7.67 -16.14 -21.49
CA ASN A 955 6.65 -17.05 -22.05
C ASN A 955 7.20 -18.28 -22.82
N PHE A 956 7.96 -19.13 -22.13
CA PHE A 956 8.74 -20.20 -22.74
C PHE A 956 7.88 -21.26 -23.46
N LYS A 957 8.32 -21.67 -24.66
CA LYS A 957 7.70 -22.76 -25.44
C LYS A 957 7.65 -24.06 -24.64
N LYS A 958 6.51 -24.75 -24.69
CA LYS A 958 6.21 -25.95 -23.89
C LYS A 958 6.05 -27.20 -24.77
N PRO A 959 6.34 -28.41 -24.25
CA PRO A 959 7.05 -28.67 -23.00
C PRO A 959 8.54 -28.29 -23.13
N SER A 960 9.21 -27.99 -22.02
CA SER A 960 10.63 -27.62 -22.01
C SER A 960 11.37 -28.29 -20.84
N LEU A 961 12.49 -28.92 -21.15
CA LEU A 961 13.32 -29.67 -20.21
C LEU A 961 13.84 -28.77 -19.07
N TRP A 962 14.21 -27.53 -19.39
CA TRP A 962 14.69 -26.55 -18.40
C TRP A 962 13.61 -26.15 -17.39
N ILE A 963 12.33 -26.14 -17.79
CA ILE A 963 11.21 -25.88 -16.88
C ILE A 963 11.06 -27.05 -15.91
N ALA A 964 11.11 -28.30 -16.39
CA ALA A 964 11.00 -29.49 -15.54
C ALA A 964 12.15 -29.60 -14.53
N ILE A 965 13.39 -29.32 -14.96
CA ILE A 965 14.57 -29.24 -14.09
C ILE A 965 14.39 -28.12 -13.05
N TYR A 966 13.93 -26.95 -13.47
CA TYR A 966 13.67 -25.83 -12.57
C TYR A 966 12.62 -26.17 -11.51
N VAL A 967 11.50 -26.80 -11.89
CA VAL A 967 10.44 -27.23 -10.95
C VAL A 967 10.99 -28.18 -9.88
N ALA A 968 11.66 -29.25 -10.31
CA ALA A 968 12.21 -30.28 -9.42
C ALA A 968 13.22 -29.71 -8.41
N LEU A 969 14.11 -28.82 -8.89
CA LEU A 969 15.05 -28.11 -8.03
C LEU A 969 14.35 -27.09 -7.14
N SER A 970 13.33 -26.36 -7.60
CA SER A 970 12.69 -25.27 -6.85
C SER A 970 11.86 -25.75 -5.65
N LYS A 971 11.21 -26.92 -5.72
CA LYS A 971 10.50 -27.54 -4.58
C LYS A 971 11.49 -28.00 -3.51
N ILE A 972 12.57 -28.67 -3.91
CA ILE A 972 13.70 -28.99 -3.01
C ILE A 972 14.71 -27.82 -2.89
N SER A 973 14.22 -26.63 -3.26
CA SER A 973 14.71 -25.30 -2.91
C SER A 973 13.63 -24.35 -2.30
N TRP A 974 12.54 -24.89 -1.75
CA TRP A 974 11.97 -24.36 -0.50
C TRP A 974 11.97 -25.39 0.65
N GLY A 975 12.72 -26.50 0.65
CA GLY A 975 13.92 -26.83 -0.12
C GLY A 975 14.98 -27.71 0.58
N ILE A 976 16.22 -27.25 0.96
CA ILE A 976 17.13 -27.55 2.16
C ILE A 976 17.30 -26.51 3.38
N LEU A 977 17.42 -25.17 3.25
CA LEU A 977 17.70 -24.12 4.29
C LEU A 977 16.74 -23.94 5.46
N GLY A 978 15.43 -24.15 5.38
CA GLY A 978 14.52 -24.17 6.53
C GLY A 978 15.12 -24.98 7.66
N ILE A 979 15.71 -26.14 7.35
CA ILE A 979 16.57 -26.90 8.26
C ILE A 979 17.82 -26.10 8.70
N ILE A 980 18.61 -25.52 7.80
CA ILE A 980 19.82 -24.72 8.15
C ILE A 980 19.51 -23.45 8.99
N LEU A 981 18.37 -22.79 8.78
CA LEU A 981 17.88 -21.63 9.52
C LEU A 981 17.39 -22.06 10.90
N MET A 982 16.65 -23.17 10.99
CA MET A 982 16.28 -23.79 12.27
C MET A 982 17.53 -24.19 13.05
N ILE A 983 18.52 -24.82 12.39
CA ILE A 983 19.81 -25.18 12.97
C ILE A 983 20.58 -23.93 13.43
N GLY A 984 20.63 -22.87 12.62
CA GLY A 984 21.28 -21.60 12.99
C GLY A 984 20.63 -20.91 14.20
N LEU A 985 19.30 -20.96 14.30
CA LEU A 985 18.55 -20.45 15.45
C LEU A 985 18.73 -21.34 16.70
N VAL A 986 18.76 -22.66 16.56
CA VAL A 986 19.10 -23.60 17.64
C VAL A 986 20.53 -23.34 18.15
N ILE A 987 21.52 -23.32 17.25
CA ILE A 987 22.94 -23.03 17.57
C ILE A 987 23.15 -21.61 18.11
N GLY A 988 22.32 -20.65 17.73
CA GLY A 988 22.42 -19.26 18.18
C GLY A 988 23.39 -18.39 17.37
N THR A 989 23.58 -18.68 16.08
CA THR A 989 24.52 -17.94 15.21
C THR A 989 24.21 -16.44 15.09
N CYS A 990 22.96 -16.03 15.37
CA CYS A 990 22.59 -14.63 15.55
C CYS A 990 21.71 -14.45 16.81
N ASN A 991 22.35 -14.18 17.95
CA ASN A 991 21.68 -13.98 19.24
C ASN A 991 20.62 -12.86 19.22
N LEU A 992 20.78 -11.81 18.40
CA LEU A 992 19.77 -10.75 18.28
C LEU A 992 18.44 -11.29 17.73
N VAL A 993 18.49 -12.05 16.63
CA VAL A 993 17.30 -12.63 16.00
C VAL A 993 16.69 -13.72 16.90
N LYS A 994 17.52 -14.54 17.55
CA LYS A 994 17.07 -15.56 18.51
C LYS A 994 16.28 -14.92 19.67
N ASN A 995 16.83 -13.88 20.30
CA ASN A 995 16.18 -13.17 21.42
C ASN A 995 14.83 -12.54 21.03
N VAL A 996 14.69 -12.07 19.78
CA VAL A 996 13.41 -11.53 19.27
C VAL A 996 12.40 -12.66 19.05
N LEU A 997 12.78 -13.74 18.36
CA LEU A 997 11.86 -14.85 18.06
C LEU A 997 11.47 -15.68 19.30
N GLU A 998 12.30 -15.69 20.34
CA GLU A 998 11.97 -16.34 21.62
C GLU A 998 11.09 -15.47 22.55
N HIS A 999 10.77 -14.23 22.18
CA HIS A 999 10.02 -13.30 23.04
C HIS A 999 8.64 -13.88 23.47
N PRO A 1000 8.29 -13.85 24.77
CA PRO A 1000 7.14 -14.59 25.31
C PRO A 1000 5.78 -14.25 24.70
N VAL A 1001 5.62 -13.07 24.08
CA VAL A 1001 4.38 -12.67 23.37
C VAL A 1001 3.97 -13.67 22.29
N PHE A 1002 4.93 -14.32 21.64
CA PHE A 1002 4.64 -15.26 20.57
C PHE A 1002 4.06 -16.60 21.07
N LYS A 1003 4.18 -16.92 22.37
CA LYS A 1003 3.69 -18.20 22.92
C LYS A 1003 2.16 -18.36 22.87
N PRO A 1004 1.33 -17.41 23.33
CA PRO A 1004 -0.12 -17.51 23.14
C PRO A 1004 -0.51 -17.36 21.66
N LEU A 1005 0.10 -16.41 20.95
CA LEU A 1005 -0.23 -16.13 19.55
C LEU A 1005 0.06 -17.33 18.61
N GLY A 1006 1.24 -17.94 18.75
CA GLY A 1006 1.69 -19.13 18.01
C GLY A 1006 1.03 -20.45 18.43
N LYS A 1007 0.16 -20.44 19.46
CA LYS A 1007 -0.70 -21.58 19.82
C LYS A 1007 -2.05 -21.52 19.08
N ILE A 1008 -2.65 -20.34 18.97
CA ILE A 1008 -3.97 -20.15 18.36
C ILE A 1008 -3.96 -20.11 16.83
N THR A 1009 -2.78 -20.13 16.18
CA THR A 1009 -2.66 -20.08 14.71
C THR A 1009 -3.46 -21.14 13.97
N PHE A 1010 -3.73 -22.31 14.58
CA PHE A 1010 -4.59 -23.34 14.00
C PHE A 1010 -6.05 -22.90 13.90
N ALA A 1011 -6.61 -22.38 14.99
CA ALA A 1011 -7.98 -21.86 14.99
C ALA A 1011 -8.14 -20.64 14.06
N VAL A 1012 -7.13 -19.75 14.06
CA VAL A 1012 -7.04 -18.62 13.12
C VAL A 1012 -7.02 -19.09 11.66
N PHE A 1013 -6.22 -20.11 11.34
CA PHE A 1013 -6.13 -20.68 9.99
C PHE A 1013 -7.48 -21.21 9.49
N LEU A 1014 -8.28 -21.83 10.36
CA LEU A 1014 -9.60 -22.32 9.96
C LEU A 1014 -10.59 -21.16 9.72
N CYS A 1015 -10.58 -20.10 10.54
CA CYS A 1015 -11.63 -19.07 10.51
C CYS A 1015 -11.33 -17.83 9.66
N HIS A 1016 -10.09 -17.58 9.23
CA HIS A 1016 -9.76 -16.33 8.54
C HIS A 1016 -10.48 -16.12 7.20
N THR A 1017 -10.67 -17.15 6.37
CA THR A 1017 -11.43 -17.02 5.10
C THR A 1017 -12.91 -16.71 5.33
N PHE A 1018 -13.51 -17.23 6.40
CA PHE A 1018 -14.87 -16.87 6.83
C PHE A 1018 -14.95 -15.37 7.19
N ILE A 1019 -13.98 -14.84 7.94
CA ILE A 1019 -13.89 -13.40 8.24
C ILE A 1019 -13.73 -12.59 6.94
N ILE A 1020 -12.81 -12.96 6.06
CA ILE A 1020 -12.57 -12.26 4.77
C ILE A 1020 -13.88 -12.18 3.96
N ARG A 1021 -14.54 -13.33 3.75
CA ARG A 1021 -15.84 -13.43 3.06
C ARG A 1021 -16.87 -12.49 3.69
N VAL A 1022 -17.08 -12.58 5.00
CA VAL A 1022 -18.04 -11.73 5.73
C VAL A 1022 -17.70 -10.23 5.58
N THR A 1023 -16.44 -9.84 5.61
CA THR A 1023 -16.03 -8.42 5.49
C THR A 1023 -16.14 -7.84 4.08
N LEU A 1024 -16.13 -8.67 3.03
CA LEU A 1024 -16.27 -8.24 1.64
C LEU A 1024 -17.69 -8.47 1.09
N GLY A 1025 -18.47 -9.36 1.70
CA GLY A 1025 -19.81 -9.75 1.25
C GLY A 1025 -20.91 -8.68 1.30
N ASP A 1026 -20.72 -7.59 2.04
CA ASP A 1026 -21.64 -6.44 2.06
C ASP A 1026 -21.43 -5.47 0.87
N LEU A 1027 -20.45 -5.72 -0.01
CA LEU A 1027 -20.21 -4.86 -1.17
C LEU A 1027 -21.42 -4.84 -2.13
N ARG A 1028 -21.99 -3.66 -2.34
CA ARG A 1028 -23.19 -3.41 -3.16
C ARG A 1028 -22.91 -2.93 -4.59
N GLY A 1029 -21.64 -2.93 -4.97
CA GLY A 1029 -21.12 -2.51 -6.26
C GLY A 1029 -19.60 -2.62 -6.27
N ALA A 1030 -18.97 -2.14 -7.34
CA ALA A 1030 -17.52 -2.22 -7.51
C ALA A 1030 -16.76 -1.39 -6.46
N ARG A 1031 -15.70 -1.95 -5.85
CA ARG A 1031 -14.89 -1.31 -4.80
C ARG A 1031 -13.67 -0.60 -5.39
N HIS A 1032 -13.34 0.59 -4.90
CA HIS A 1032 -12.07 1.24 -5.25
C HIS A 1032 -10.92 0.71 -4.37
N LEU A 1033 -9.87 0.19 -5.01
CA LEU A 1033 -8.70 -0.42 -4.37
C LEU A 1033 -7.54 0.57 -4.26
N SER A 1034 -6.83 0.54 -3.12
CA SER A 1034 -5.66 1.36 -2.84
C SER A 1034 -4.75 0.67 -1.82
N ASP A 1035 -3.49 1.07 -1.72
CA ASP A 1035 -2.56 0.50 -0.73
C ASP A 1035 -3.10 0.64 0.72
N MET A 1036 -3.77 1.76 1.02
CA MET A 1036 -4.37 2.02 2.33
C MET A 1036 -5.64 1.19 2.58
N SER A 1037 -6.56 1.08 1.61
CA SER A 1037 -7.77 0.26 1.78
C SER A 1037 -7.44 -1.24 1.87
N LEU A 1038 -6.39 -1.70 1.18
CA LEU A 1038 -5.83 -3.05 1.38
C LEU A 1038 -5.18 -3.21 2.76
N LEU A 1039 -4.30 -2.29 3.19
CA LEU A 1039 -3.65 -2.36 4.51
C LEU A 1039 -4.68 -2.38 5.65
N ILE A 1040 -5.71 -1.54 5.58
CA ILE A 1040 -6.82 -1.53 6.54
C ILE A 1040 -7.55 -2.88 6.53
N THR A 1041 -7.83 -3.45 5.35
CA THR A 1041 -8.51 -4.75 5.21
C THR A 1041 -7.62 -5.91 5.75
N VAL A 1042 -6.31 -5.87 5.55
CA VAL A 1042 -5.35 -6.85 6.13
C VAL A 1042 -5.32 -6.73 7.65
N CYS A 1043 -5.17 -5.52 8.19
CA CYS A 1043 -5.09 -5.31 9.63
C CYS A 1043 -6.39 -5.65 10.37
N SER A 1044 -7.56 -5.30 9.81
CA SER A 1044 -8.86 -5.64 10.38
C SER A 1044 -9.13 -7.14 10.31
N THR A 1045 -8.90 -7.78 9.16
CA THR A 1045 -9.00 -9.24 9.00
C THR A 1045 -8.09 -9.97 9.97
N PHE A 1046 -6.84 -9.53 10.10
CA PHE A 1046 -5.87 -10.16 11.01
C PHE A 1046 -6.33 -10.06 12.46
N PHE A 1047 -6.77 -8.88 12.93
CA PHE A 1047 -7.27 -8.69 14.28
C PHE A 1047 -8.54 -9.53 14.55
N LEU A 1048 -9.53 -9.47 13.65
CA LEU A 1048 -10.79 -10.22 13.78
C LEU A 1048 -10.57 -11.73 13.73
N SER A 1049 -9.65 -12.21 12.88
CA SER A 1049 -9.28 -13.63 12.80
C SER A 1049 -8.56 -14.12 14.07
N TYR A 1050 -7.68 -13.30 14.66
CA TYR A 1050 -7.06 -13.63 15.95
C TYR A 1050 -8.03 -13.54 17.14
N LEU A 1051 -9.02 -12.65 17.09
CA LEU A 1051 -10.09 -12.55 18.08
C LEU A 1051 -11.02 -13.78 18.02
N LEU A 1052 -11.51 -14.14 16.83
CA LEU A 1052 -12.33 -15.34 16.63
C LEU A 1052 -11.53 -16.61 16.92
N GLY A 1053 -10.27 -16.68 16.47
CA GLY A 1053 -9.35 -17.79 16.76
C GLY A 1053 -9.07 -17.97 18.26
N PHE A 1054 -9.03 -16.89 19.05
CA PHE A 1054 -8.96 -16.97 20.51
C PHE A 1054 -10.22 -17.61 21.10
N PHE A 1055 -11.42 -17.19 20.68
CA PHE A 1055 -12.67 -17.79 21.15
C PHE A 1055 -12.80 -19.26 20.75
N LEU A 1056 -12.53 -19.61 19.48
CA LEU A 1056 -12.48 -21.00 19.00
C LEU A 1056 -11.49 -21.85 19.81
N HIS A 1057 -10.30 -21.32 20.13
CA HIS A 1057 -9.33 -22.05 20.96
C HIS A 1057 -9.79 -22.23 22.40
N VAL A 1058 -10.36 -21.21 23.05
CA VAL A 1058 -10.75 -21.24 24.47
C VAL A 1058 -12.04 -22.05 24.71
N LEU A 1059 -13.00 -21.98 23.78
CA LEU A 1059 -14.33 -22.61 23.88
C LEU A 1059 -14.38 -24.00 23.24
N ILE A 1060 -13.52 -24.31 22.25
CA ILE A 1060 -13.56 -25.58 21.50
C ILE A 1060 -12.22 -26.32 21.56
N GLU A 1061 -11.13 -25.77 21.03
CA GLU A 1061 -9.87 -26.55 20.92
C GLU A 1061 -9.36 -27.01 22.29
N ALA A 1062 -9.32 -26.11 23.29
CA ALA A 1062 -8.77 -26.40 24.61
C ALA A 1062 -9.63 -27.38 25.44
N PRO A 1063 -10.97 -27.24 25.55
CA PRO A 1063 -11.81 -28.23 26.23
C PRO A 1063 -11.69 -29.63 25.61
N PHE A 1064 -11.86 -29.74 24.28
CA PHE A 1064 -11.78 -31.04 23.60
C PHE A 1064 -10.35 -31.63 23.67
N HIS A 1065 -9.29 -30.82 23.57
CA HIS A 1065 -7.92 -31.30 23.78
C HIS A 1065 -7.69 -31.86 25.19
N VAL A 1066 -8.29 -31.26 26.23
CA VAL A 1066 -8.22 -31.77 27.61
C VAL A 1066 -8.99 -33.08 27.76
N MET A 1067 -10.18 -33.20 27.15
CA MET A 1067 -10.97 -34.43 27.13
C MET A 1067 -10.21 -35.57 26.42
N VAL A 1068 -9.72 -35.33 25.20
CA VAL A 1068 -8.93 -36.31 24.44
C VAL A 1068 -7.66 -36.70 25.20
N LYS A 1069 -6.93 -35.75 25.81
CA LYS A 1069 -5.79 -36.07 26.68
C LYS A 1069 -6.20 -36.92 27.89
N SER A 1070 -7.41 -36.77 28.42
CA SER A 1070 -7.91 -37.60 29.52
C SER A 1070 -8.23 -39.03 29.07
N LEU A 1071 -8.81 -39.21 27.88
CA LEU A 1071 -9.18 -40.51 27.32
C LEU A 1071 -7.96 -41.40 27.01
N PHE A 1072 -6.86 -40.81 26.52
CA PHE A 1072 -5.64 -41.55 26.18
C PHE A 1072 -4.61 -41.64 27.32
N ARG A 1073 -4.92 -41.18 28.54
CA ARG A 1073 -3.97 -41.20 29.67
C ARG A 1073 -4.03 -42.51 30.46
N ASN A 1074 -3.31 -43.52 29.99
CA ASN A 1074 -2.98 -44.71 30.77
C ASN A 1074 -2.29 -44.34 32.11
N GLY A 1075 -2.47 -45.20 33.12
CA GLY A 1075 -2.27 -44.91 34.55
C GLY A 1075 -0.85 -44.72 35.08
N ASN A 1076 0.05 -44.03 34.37
CA ASN A 1076 1.39 -43.73 34.87
C ASN A 1076 1.37 -42.65 35.97
N GLU A 1077 1.24 -43.07 37.23
CA GLU A 1077 1.14 -42.19 38.39
C GLU A 1077 2.28 -41.16 38.53
N ASN A 1078 3.49 -41.50 38.05
CA ASN A 1078 4.68 -40.68 38.24
C ASN A 1078 4.63 -39.35 37.47
N GLU A 1079 3.98 -39.25 36.31
CA GLU A 1079 3.75 -37.93 35.68
C GLU A 1079 2.78 -37.08 36.50
N SER A 1080 1.82 -37.70 37.19
CA SER A 1080 0.87 -36.97 38.05
C SER A 1080 1.56 -36.33 39.27
N LYS A 1081 2.61 -36.96 39.81
CA LYS A 1081 3.43 -36.38 40.89
C LYS A 1081 4.14 -35.11 40.41
N ILE A 1082 4.74 -35.15 39.22
CA ILE A 1082 5.50 -34.01 38.64
C ILE A 1082 4.60 -32.81 38.33
N ASP A 1083 3.44 -33.04 37.68
CA ASP A 1083 2.50 -31.95 37.36
C ASP A 1083 1.83 -31.37 38.63
N ASN A 1084 1.51 -32.21 39.62
CA ASN A 1084 1.01 -31.74 40.92
C ASN A 1084 2.07 -30.94 41.70
N GLN A 1085 3.34 -31.34 41.65
CA GLN A 1085 4.43 -30.62 42.30
C GLN A 1085 4.68 -29.25 41.63
N ARG A 1086 4.56 -29.17 40.30
CA ARG A 1086 4.54 -27.89 39.57
C ARG A 1086 3.37 -26.99 40.00
N ASN A 1087 2.15 -27.54 40.07
CA ASN A 1087 0.97 -26.78 40.48
C ASN A 1087 1.06 -26.27 41.93
N ARG A 1088 1.47 -27.11 42.90
CA ARG A 1088 1.74 -26.67 44.29
C ARG A 1088 2.79 -25.56 44.36
N THR A 1089 3.89 -25.69 43.61
CA THR A 1089 4.96 -24.68 43.57
C THR A 1089 4.48 -23.35 42.97
N PHE A 1090 3.52 -23.40 42.04
CA PHE A 1090 2.90 -22.21 41.46
C PHE A 1090 1.93 -21.51 42.43
N GLU A 1091 1.07 -22.25 43.13
CA GLU A 1091 0.16 -21.67 44.14
C GLU A 1091 0.91 -21.10 45.35
N LEU A 1092 2.01 -21.74 45.80
CA LEU A 1092 2.90 -21.19 46.82
C LEU A 1092 3.55 -19.85 46.43
N ARG A 1093 3.83 -19.62 45.13
CA ARG A 1093 4.31 -18.31 44.65
C ARG A 1093 3.22 -17.25 44.66
N ILE A 1094 1.98 -17.61 44.34
CA ILE A 1094 0.81 -16.70 44.43
C ILE A 1094 0.52 -16.33 45.89
N LEU A 1095 0.58 -17.29 46.82
CA LEU A 1095 0.41 -17.03 48.25
C LEU A 1095 1.52 -16.13 48.82
N LYS A 1096 2.78 -16.27 48.37
CA LYS A 1096 3.83 -15.30 48.72
C LYS A 1096 3.59 -13.90 48.14
N TYR A 1097 3.01 -13.80 46.94
CA TYR A 1097 2.69 -12.50 46.32
C TYR A 1097 1.51 -11.79 47.01
N HIS A 1098 0.56 -12.53 47.59
CA HIS A 1098 -0.55 -11.98 48.37
C HIS A 1098 -0.29 -11.82 49.88
N LYS A 1099 0.80 -12.40 50.41
CA LYS A 1099 1.30 -12.10 51.78
C LYS A 1099 2.43 -11.07 51.82
N GLY A 1100 2.73 -10.43 50.68
CA GLY A 1100 3.75 -9.37 50.53
C GLY A 1100 3.14 -8.04 50.04
N LYS A 1101 1.87 -7.81 50.36
CA LYS A 1101 1.08 -6.62 50.04
C LYS A 1101 0.06 -6.38 51.16
#